data_AF-A0A498CGR3-F1
#
_entry.id   AF-A0A498CGR3-F1
#
_cell.length_a   1.000
_cell.length_b   1.000
_cell.length_c   1.000
_cell.angle_alpha   90.00
_cell.angle_beta   90.00
_cell.angle_gamma   90.00
#
_symmetry.space_group_name_H-M   'P 1'
#
loop_
_entity.id
_entity.type
_entity.pdbx_description
1 polymer ?
#
loop_
_entity_poly.entity_id
_entity_poly.type
_entity_poly.pdbx_seq_one_letter_code
_entity_poly.pdbx_strand_id
1 'polypeptide(L)'
;MAGATPSAVAIDAGPACRLPSPGDPCMTLSDLRPVRRALPLALALACVSIALPAAAQGLQTSFEPGQPAPAAAAGDGALQVRIGSGPAAPYAAKPGVGYSGLHALHYASAGGQARRQLFTTDLAIEADTTLSWLVLPEIVGKDTVASTYVSLDLVLDDGTRVSASAARDHHGVALGARAQGDSKTLYPQQWARKAVRLGDTPALRGRRVVALEVEVASADGAPVAGWIDDVRLDTQPRSTPQRPSDWVLTTRGTQANGTFSRGNNFPATAVPHGFNFWTPVTDAGSLTWLYRWNEQNDAANRPALQALALSHQPSPWMGDRQTFQVMPSATRGVPEADRSKRALSFSRENEQARPYRYDVRFDNGIAASIAPTDHAAVFRFAFPEGGDANLLFDNVDARGGLTLDAATQTLSGYTDTRSGLSTGATRMYVVASFDRPWRSSGTVKTGRPTGYIKFDAGAERRVTMRIATSLISVEQARHNLALEVAAADDVDRVAARAQEAWDQRLARFDVGDASDDQKTTLYSNLYRLYLYPNSGHENAGTAAAPDWRYASQASASDENTDGSATRSFAPVRDGKVYVNNGFWDTFRTTWPAYALFTKDDAGALVQGFIEQYRAGGWVARWSSPGYADLMVGTSSDVAFADAWLKGIGGFDPQEAYAAALKNATVVPPDRHVGRKGMDRSTFRGYATADVHEGMSWTMEGALNDFGVANMAEVLAKQADTPAARERYATEADYFRHRAGTYATLFDPAAGFFQGRKPDGSWRLDAKDYDPRVWGHDYTESNGWTFAFTAAHDGEGLAALYGGRAQLAAKLDTFFATPETADAAFAGSYGGTIHEMTEARDVRMGMYAHSNQPAHHIPWMYLYAGQPWKTQQHVREILSRLYLGSEIGQGYPGDEDNGETSAWYLFASLGIYPLRMGAPEYVIGSPLFRHARVALQGGAVLTVNAPENSATNIYVQSLKVNGTPWTKTWLPHELLAKGATLDFVMGPEPSRWGTGPDDAPRSLTARGQQPSLLHDLLGSGATAQLGDGRAAAAVIDDDAATALPLGVSSTITFSNVAAGTPAMYTLTSGNGPIRGGEWTLEARTTGGRWVQVDQRRGEAFAWAMQTRPFRIAQPGRYAEYRLRIGAPGRLQLAEVELLAPAATR
;
A
#
# COMPACT_ATOMS: atom_id res chain seq x y z
N MET A 1 50.69 -44.15 3.78
CA MET A 1 51.48 -42.99 4.23
C MET A 1 50.45 -41.97 4.71
N ALA A 2 50.15 -41.80 6.00
CA ALA A 2 50.98 -41.82 7.21
C ALA A 2 51.99 -40.65 7.24
N GLY A 3 52.17 -39.92 8.35
CA GLY A 3 51.58 -40.08 9.69
C GLY A 3 51.31 -38.73 10.37
N ALA A 4 51.23 -38.60 11.71
CA ALA A 4 50.80 -39.54 12.75
C ALA A 4 50.82 -38.80 14.12
N THR A 5 49.83 -39.16 14.95
CA THR A 5 49.78 -39.08 16.43
C THR A 5 51.07 -39.61 17.11
N PRO A 6 51.39 -39.30 18.41
CA PRO A 6 50.52 -39.71 19.54
C PRO A 6 50.60 -39.01 20.94
N SER A 7 49.59 -39.32 21.78
CA SER A 7 49.64 -39.71 23.22
C SER A 7 50.37 -38.91 24.31
N ALA A 8 50.11 -39.10 25.63
CA ALA A 8 48.90 -39.52 26.37
C ALA A 8 49.09 -39.42 27.91
N VAL A 9 47.99 -39.11 28.63
CA VAL A 9 47.46 -39.72 29.88
C VAL A 9 48.39 -40.32 30.96
N ALA A 10 48.23 -39.85 32.21
CA ALA A 10 48.02 -40.59 33.49
C ALA A 10 48.15 -39.57 34.67
N ILE A 11 47.70 -39.75 35.93
CA ILE A 11 47.07 -40.81 36.76
C ILE A 11 45.95 -40.06 37.57
N ASP A 12 44.91 -40.57 38.25
CA ASP A 12 44.50 -41.86 38.84
C ASP A 12 42.95 -42.02 38.83
N ALA A 13 42.36 -43.05 39.46
CA ALA A 13 40.90 -43.31 39.45
C ALA A 13 40.28 -44.08 40.65
N GLY A 14 38.98 -43.85 40.89
CA GLY A 14 38.05 -44.82 41.49
C GLY A 14 37.75 -44.70 43.01
N PRO A 15 36.88 -45.57 43.58
CA PRO A 15 36.17 -46.70 42.98
C PRO A 15 34.61 -46.53 42.95
N ALA A 16 33.84 -47.63 42.79
CA ALA A 16 32.38 -47.61 42.58
C ALA A 16 31.61 -48.84 43.14
N CYS A 17 30.26 -48.82 43.01
CA CYS A 17 29.28 -49.95 42.95
C CYS A 17 28.51 -50.49 44.21
N ARG A 18 27.16 -50.36 44.12
CA ARG A 18 26.06 -51.37 44.32
C ARG A 18 25.54 -51.83 45.72
N LEU A 19 24.26 -51.49 45.99
CA LEU A 19 23.08 -52.34 46.40
C LEU A 19 23.12 -53.19 47.72
N PRO A 20 21.99 -53.73 48.28
CA PRO A 20 20.58 -53.81 47.81
C PRO A 20 19.46 -53.38 48.82
N SER A 21 18.19 -53.68 48.48
CA SER A 21 16.89 -53.43 49.20
C SER A 21 16.59 -54.46 50.34
N PRO A 22 15.39 -54.57 51.03
CA PRO A 22 14.00 -54.14 50.69
C PRO A 22 13.10 -53.54 51.82
N GLY A 23 11.82 -53.19 51.53
CA GLY A 23 10.77 -52.96 52.55
C GLY A 23 9.51 -52.18 52.11
N ASP A 24 8.44 -52.89 51.71
CA ASP A 24 7.04 -52.39 51.46
C ASP A 24 6.13 -52.66 52.70
N PRO A 25 4.84 -52.21 52.85
CA PRO A 25 3.83 -51.98 51.79
C PRO A 25 2.78 -50.82 51.97
N CYS A 26 1.82 -50.79 51.02
CA CYS A 26 0.68 -49.87 50.78
C CYS A 26 -0.51 -49.81 51.79
N MET A 27 -1.44 -48.87 51.49
CA MET A 27 -2.88 -48.79 51.85
C MET A 27 -3.25 -48.29 53.28
N THR A 28 -4.46 -47.74 53.57
CA THR A 28 -5.75 -47.70 52.84
C THR A 28 -6.56 -46.39 53.08
N LEU A 29 -7.77 -46.29 52.48
CA LEU A 29 -8.82 -45.29 52.70
C LEU A 29 -9.80 -45.69 53.84
N SER A 30 -10.61 -44.71 54.29
CA SER A 30 -11.79 -44.79 55.19
C SER A 30 -11.53 -45.27 56.66
N ASP A 31 -12.39 -45.04 57.66
CA ASP A 31 -13.78 -44.55 57.67
C ASP A 31 -14.23 -43.89 59.02
N LEU A 32 -15.47 -43.37 59.06
CA LEU A 32 -16.35 -43.11 60.22
C LEU A 32 -16.19 -41.84 61.09
N ARG A 33 -17.34 -41.43 61.67
CA ARG A 33 -17.63 -40.27 62.57
C ARG A 33 -18.04 -40.83 63.97
N PRO A 34 -18.65 -40.08 64.94
CA PRO A 34 -18.87 -38.62 65.10
C PRO A 34 -18.62 -38.08 66.54
N VAL A 35 -18.81 -36.77 66.76
CA VAL A 35 -19.51 -36.09 67.90
C VAL A 35 -19.15 -34.59 67.89
N ARG A 36 -19.95 -33.60 68.31
CA ARG A 36 -21.39 -33.24 68.30
C ARG A 36 -21.50 -31.99 69.20
N ARG A 37 -22.44 -31.07 68.89
CA ARG A 37 -22.72 -29.77 69.59
C ARG A 37 -21.75 -28.64 69.19
N ALA A 38 -22.16 -27.37 69.04
CA ALA A 38 -23.49 -26.78 69.29
C ALA A 38 -23.97 -25.82 68.16
N LEU A 39 -25.30 -25.67 68.09
CA LEU A 39 -26.05 -24.55 67.51
C LEU A 39 -26.81 -23.87 68.71
N PRO A 40 -27.41 -22.66 68.64
CA PRO A 40 -28.24 -22.20 67.50
C PRO A 40 -28.23 -20.68 67.16
N LEU A 41 -29.01 -20.37 66.12
CA LEU A 41 -29.74 -19.12 65.81
C LEU A 41 -29.33 -17.78 66.45
N ALA A 42 -29.16 -16.78 65.58
CA ALA A 42 -29.74 -15.45 65.75
C ALA A 42 -30.46 -15.07 64.44
N LEU A 43 -31.55 -14.30 64.51
CA LEU A 43 -32.40 -13.94 63.37
C LEU A 43 -32.32 -12.44 63.04
N ALA A 44 -32.54 -12.12 61.77
CA ALA A 44 -33.06 -10.85 61.24
C ALA A 44 -32.77 -9.54 62.01
N LEU A 45 -31.91 -8.69 61.44
CA LEU A 45 -32.04 -7.24 61.54
C LEU A 45 -31.73 -6.62 60.17
N ALA A 46 -32.79 -6.21 59.47
CA ALA A 46 -32.70 -5.48 58.21
C ALA A 46 -32.77 -3.96 58.46
N CYS A 47 -32.55 -3.18 57.40
CA CYS A 47 -32.88 -1.75 57.35
C CYS A 47 -32.13 -0.82 58.34
N VAL A 48 -30.79 -0.86 58.31
CA VAL A 48 -30.02 0.39 58.33
C VAL A 48 -29.53 0.64 56.91
N SER A 49 -30.29 1.42 56.15
CA SER A 49 -29.84 1.96 54.86
C SER A 49 -28.78 3.02 55.10
N ILE A 50 -27.52 2.58 55.27
CA ILE A 50 -26.36 3.44 55.08
C ILE A 50 -26.44 3.91 53.63
N ALA A 51 -26.83 5.17 53.43
CA ALA A 51 -26.62 5.85 52.17
C ALA A 51 -25.10 6.01 52.00
N LEU A 52 -24.48 5.02 51.36
CA LEU A 52 -23.21 5.22 50.69
C LEU A 52 -23.36 6.47 49.83
N PRO A 53 -22.42 7.43 49.84
CA PRO A 53 -22.45 8.50 48.87
C PRO A 53 -22.47 7.84 47.49
N ALA A 54 -23.39 8.25 46.62
CA ALA A 54 -23.43 7.75 45.26
C ALA A 54 -22.08 8.13 44.62
N ALA A 55 -21.19 7.14 44.46
CA ALA A 55 -19.91 7.34 43.80
C ALA A 55 -20.21 7.93 42.43
N ALA A 56 -19.66 9.13 42.16
CA ALA A 56 -20.08 9.98 41.06
C ALA A 56 -20.03 9.19 39.74
N GLN A 57 -21.20 8.77 39.26
CA GLN A 57 -21.29 7.94 38.07
C GLN A 57 -20.81 8.76 36.88
N GLY A 58 -19.88 8.20 36.11
CA GLY A 58 -19.39 8.84 34.89
C GLY A 58 -20.55 9.13 33.95
N LEU A 59 -20.50 10.28 33.28
CA LEU A 59 -21.49 10.62 32.27
C LEU A 59 -21.21 9.75 31.04
N GLN A 60 -22.07 8.78 30.75
CA GLN A 60 -22.03 8.00 29.51
C GLN A 60 -23.38 8.08 28.81
N THR A 61 -23.40 8.48 27.53
CA THR A 61 -24.60 8.49 26.71
C THR A 61 -24.29 8.37 25.22
N SER A 62 -25.07 7.53 24.55
CA SER A 62 -25.23 7.40 23.10
C SER A 62 -26.65 7.82 22.70
N PHE A 63 -27.29 8.65 23.54
CA PHE A 63 -28.62 9.24 23.37
C PHE A 63 -29.80 8.26 23.21
N GLU A 64 -29.62 6.99 23.59
CA GLU A 64 -30.67 5.98 23.57
C GLU A 64 -31.75 6.18 24.66
N PRO A 65 -32.98 5.65 24.46
CA PRO A 65 -34.05 5.73 25.46
C PRO A 65 -33.63 5.22 26.84
N GLY A 66 -33.65 6.12 27.83
CA GLY A 66 -33.27 5.84 29.22
C GLY A 66 -31.83 6.23 29.59
N GLN A 67 -31.00 6.64 28.62
CA GLN A 67 -29.68 7.22 28.88
C GLN A 67 -29.77 8.73 29.21
N PRO A 68 -28.69 9.36 29.74
CA PRO A 68 -28.64 10.80 29.96
C PRO A 68 -28.95 11.62 28.69
N ALA A 69 -29.99 12.46 28.77
CA ALA A 69 -30.42 13.37 27.71
C ALA A 69 -29.92 14.80 27.96
N PRO A 70 -29.70 15.62 26.91
CA PRO A 70 -29.20 16.98 27.06
C PRO A 70 -30.25 17.91 27.69
N ALA A 71 -29.77 18.97 28.34
CA ALA A 71 -30.59 19.96 29.02
C ALA A 71 -31.65 20.59 28.11
N ALA A 72 -32.88 20.68 28.63
CA ALA A 72 -34.03 21.29 27.96
C ALA A 72 -33.75 22.77 27.63
N ALA A 73 -34.21 23.21 26.46
CA ALA A 73 -33.89 24.55 25.95
C ALA A 73 -34.71 25.64 26.68
N ALA A 74 -34.02 26.66 27.18
CA ALA A 74 -34.63 27.92 27.63
C ALA A 74 -34.94 28.83 26.43
N GLY A 75 -35.77 28.35 25.50
CA GLY A 75 -36.12 29.03 24.24
C GLY A 75 -35.15 28.74 23.08
N ASP A 76 -35.40 29.39 21.94
CA ASP A 76 -34.67 29.22 20.68
C ASP A 76 -33.28 29.89 20.71
N GLY A 77 -32.35 29.30 21.44
CA GLY A 77 -30.95 29.72 21.49
C GLY A 77 -30.21 29.51 20.16
N ALA A 78 -29.15 30.29 19.93
CA ALA A 78 -28.36 30.31 18.70
C ALA A 78 -27.68 28.97 18.31
N LEU A 79 -27.61 28.01 19.25
CA LEU A 79 -27.19 26.63 19.00
C LEU A 79 -28.32 25.68 19.41
N GLN A 80 -29.02 25.16 18.41
CA GLN A 80 -30.06 24.15 18.59
C GLN A 80 -29.39 22.79 18.73
N VAL A 81 -29.84 21.98 19.69
CA VAL A 81 -29.54 20.55 19.73
C VAL A 81 -30.81 19.73 19.97
N ARG A 82 -30.87 18.54 19.38
CA ARG A 82 -31.98 17.60 19.48
C ARG A 82 -31.45 16.17 19.40
N ILE A 83 -32.04 15.24 20.13
CA ILE A 83 -31.83 13.81 19.82
C ILE A 83 -32.56 13.52 18.51
N GLY A 84 -31.90 12.83 17.60
CA GLY A 84 -32.46 12.31 16.35
C GLY A 84 -31.91 10.91 16.07
N SER A 85 -32.28 10.30 14.95
CA SER A 85 -31.81 8.95 14.65
C SER A 85 -30.34 8.94 14.19
N GLY A 86 -29.96 9.82 13.27
CA GLY A 86 -28.56 9.98 12.85
C GLY A 86 -28.38 10.71 11.51
N PRO A 87 -27.12 10.88 11.06
CA PRO A 87 -26.78 11.53 9.79
C PRO A 87 -27.44 10.85 8.60
N ALA A 88 -28.01 11.64 7.70
CA ALA A 88 -28.77 11.11 6.55
C ALA A 88 -27.88 10.56 5.43
N ALA A 89 -26.67 11.11 5.28
CA ALA A 89 -25.71 10.73 4.23
C ALA A 89 -24.24 10.77 4.71
N PRO A 90 -23.87 9.98 5.73
CA PRO A 90 -22.47 9.75 6.06
C PRO A 90 -21.77 9.00 4.92
N TYR A 91 -20.49 9.27 4.68
CA TYR A 91 -19.77 8.70 3.53
C TYR A 91 -19.48 7.20 3.65
N ALA A 92 -18.96 6.73 4.79
CA ALA A 92 -18.52 5.34 5.00
C ALA A 92 -19.09 4.69 6.28
N ALA A 93 -20.30 5.08 6.68
CA ALA A 93 -21.01 4.56 7.85
C ALA A 93 -22.50 4.37 7.54
N LYS A 94 -23.26 3.72 8.45
CA LYS A 94 -24.68 3.44 8.20
C LYS A 94 -25.53 4.73 8.27
N PRO A 95 -26.37 5.02 7.26
CA PRO A 95 -27.21 6.21 7.27
C PRO A 95 -28.40 6.07 8.21
N GLY A 96 -28.83 7.19 8.78
CA GLY A 96 -30.07 7.34 9.56
C GLY A 96 -30.02 6.77 10.98
N VAL A 97 -28.85 6.35 11.47
CA VAL A 97 -28.61 5.79 12.82
C VAL A 97 -27.40 6.49 13.46
N GLY A 98 -27.21 6.31 14.77
CA GLY A 98 -26.03 6.79 15.48
C GLY A 98 -24.74 6.09 15.01
N TYR A 99 -23.64 6.31 15.73
CA TYR A 99 -22.44 5.53 15.49
C TYR A 99 -22.53 4.15 16.17
N SER A 100 -22.98 4.10 17.42
CA SER A 100 -23.06 2.87 18.22
C SER A 100 -24.49 2.36 18.47
N GLY A 101 -25.48 3.24 18.30
CA GLY A 101 -26.91 2.97 18.52
C GLY A 101 -27.80 3.40 17.34
N LEU A 102 -29.10 3.54 17.62
CA LEU A 102 -30.12 4.03 16.70
C LEU A 102 -30.40 5.53 16.85
N HIS A 103 -29.75 6.19 17.81
CA HIS A 103 -29.88 7.62 18.09
C HIS A 103 -28.52 8.33 18.15
N ALA A 104 -28.54 9.65 17.98
CA ALA A 104 -27.41 10.55 18.20
C ALA A 104 -27.90 11.99 18.47
N LEU A 105 -27.01 12.85 19.00
CA LEU A 105 -27.29 14.26 19.24
C LEU A 105 -26.98 15.10 18.01
N HIS A 106 -28.01 15.55 17.29
CA HIS A 106 -27.87 16.54 16.23
C HIS A 106 -27.66 17.93 16.82
N TYR A 107 -26.64 18.66 16.36
CA TYR A 107 -26.44 20.09 16.62
C TYR A 107 -26.65 20.91 15.33
N ALA A 108 -27.15 22.13 15.46
CA ALA A 108 -27.18 23.10 14.36
C ALA A 108 -27.15 24.56 14.84
N SER A 109 -26.52 25.42 14.06
CA SER A 109 -26.58 26.88 14.20
C SER A 109 -26.71 27.55 12.84
N ALA A 110 -27.41 28.68 12.81
CA ALA A 110 -27.49 29.55 11.64
C ALA A 110 -26.14 30.21 11.29
N GLY A 111 -25.19 30.25 12.24
CA GLY A 111 -23.81 30.68 12.00
C GLY A 111 -23.14 31.36 13.19
N GLY A 112 -21.84 31.64 13.03
CA GLY A 112 -21.01 32.33 14.02
C GLY A 112 -20.48 31.43 15.14
N GLN A 113 -20.16 32.04 16.29
CA GLN A 113 -19.76 31.32 17.49
C GLN A 113 -20.93 31.19 18.47
N ALA A 114 -21.24 29.97 18.89
CA ALA A 114 -22.29 29.68 19.84
C ALA A 114 -21.91 28.51 20.75
N ARG A 115 -22.36 28.55 22.00
CA ARG A 115 -22.18 27.49 23.01
C ARG A 115 -23.52 27.09 23.60
N ARG A 116 -23.66 25.82 23.97
CA ARG A 116 -24.80 25.30 24.73
C ARG A 116 -24.35 24.25 25.73
N GLN A 117 -24.74 24.43 26.98
CA GLN A 117 -24.62 23.40 28.00
C GLN A 117 -25.49 22.19 27.62
N LEU A 118 -24.89 21.01 27.60
CA LEU A 118 -25.58 19.75 27.38
C LEU A 118 -25.91 19.08 28.71
N PHE A 119 -24.96 19.03 29.64
CA PHE A 119 -25.14 18.33 30.92
C PHE A 119 -24.64 19.17 32.09
N THR A 120 -25.26 18.96 33.25
CA THR A 120 -24.70 19.32 34.56
C THR A 120 -24.03 18.07 35.14
N THR A 121 -22.84 18.23 35.70
CA THR A 121 -22.02 17.14 36.25
C THR A 121 -21.48 17.57 37.61
N ASP A 122 -20.88 16.64 38.36
CA ASP A 122 -20.14 16.96 39.59
C ASP A 122 -18.98 15.97 39.81
N LEU A 123 -18.15 15.83 38.78
CA LEU A 123 -17.14 14.78 38.66
C LEU A 123 -15.74 15.35 38.92
N ALA A 124 -14.96 14.71 39.80
CA ALA A 124 -13.58 15.09 40.07
C ALA A 124 -12.64 14.57 38.96
N ILE A 125 -11.66 15.39 38.56
CA ILE A 125 -10.63 15.00 37.60
C ILE A 125 -9.51 14.25 38.33
N GLU A 126 -9.56 12.93 38.25
CA GLU A 126 -8.55 11.99 38.74
C GLU A 126 -7.52 11.66 37.65
N ALA A 127 -6.48 10.88 37.99
CA ALA A 127 -5.35 10.59 37.10
C ALA A 127 -5.71 9.92 35.77
N ASP A 128 -6.79 9.14 35.74
CA ASP A 128 -7.28 8.43 34.53
C ASP A 128 -8.61 9.01 33.98
N THR A 129 -9.10 10.13 34.53
CA THR A 129 -10.33 10.76 34.03
C THR A 129 -10.15 11.24 32.60
N THR A 130 -11.06 10.79 31.73
CA THR A 130 -11.01 11.01 30.28
C THR A 130 -12.37 11.49 29.79
N LEU A 131 -12.37 12.55 28.99
CA LEU A 131 -13.50 12.91 28.14
C LEU A 131 -13.30 12.25 26.77
N SER A 132 -14.29 11.57 26.22
CA SER A 132 -14.30 11.15 24.82
C SER A 132 -15.68 11.25 24.19
N TRP A 133 -15.73 11.51 22.89
CA TRP A 133 -16.95 11.53 22.09
C TRP A 133 -16.65 11.20 20.63
N LEU A 134 -17.71 10.91 19.89
CA LEU A 134 -17.71 10.83 18.42
C LEU A 134 -18.43 12.04 17.85
N VAL A 135 -17.97 12.53 16.71
CA VAL A 135 -18.58 13.66 16.00
C VAL A 135 -18.56 13.43 14.50
N LEU A 136 -19.64 13.82 13.80
CA LEU A 136 -19.73 13.87 12.35
C LEU A 136 -20.20 15.27 11.92
N PRO A 137 -19.31 16.08 11.30
CA PRO A 137 -19.68 17.34 10.65
C PRO A 137 -20.47 17.10 9.35
N GLU A 138 -21.65 17.68 9.20
CA GLU A 138 -22.40 17.63 7.92
C GLU A 138 -21.98 18.78 6.98
N ILE A 139 -21.99 18.53 5.67
CA ILE A 139 -21.81 19.58 4.64
C ILE A 139 -23.10 20.40 4.56
N VAL A 140 -23.00 21.73 4.69
CA VAL A 140 -24.18 22.62 4.71
C VAL A 140 -24.12 23.63 3.57
N GLY A 141 -25.02 23.47 2.59
CA GLY A 141 -25.10 24.36 1.44
C GLY A 141 -23.91 24.19 0.49
N LYS A 142 -23.02 25.18 0.43
CA LYS A 142 -21.79 25.17 -0.40
C LYS A 142 -20.49 25.11 0.41
N ASP A 143 -20.57 25.27 1.72
CA ASP A 143 -19.39 25.17 2.58
C ASP A 143 -19.24 23.72 3.04
N THR A 144 -18.16 23.07 2.61
CA THR A 144 -17.84 21.68 2.96
C THR A 144 -17.12 21.55 4.29
N VAL A 145 -16.72 22.65 4.94
CA VAL A 145 -15.83 22.64 6.10
C VAL A 145 -16.35 23.39 7.32
N ALA A 146 -17.31 24.32 7.19
CA ALA A 146 -17.82 25.13 8.31
C ALA A 146 -18.20 24.29 9.55
N SER A 147 -18.92 23.17 9.35
CA SER A 147 -19.35 22.28 10.44
C SER A 147 -18.20 21.60 11.17
N THR A 148 -16.97 21.58 10.61
CA THR A 148 -15.77 21.03 11.26
C THR A 148 -15.27 21.91 12.42
N TYR A 149 -15.76 23.14 12.53
CA TYR A 149 -15.55 24.03 13.66
C TYR A 149 -16.53 23.70 14.81
N VAL A 150 -16.33 22.53 15.44
CA VAL A 150 -17.15 21.98 16.53
C VAL A 150 -16.28 21.32 17.60
N SER A 151 -16.68 21.41 18.88
CA SER A 151 -16.00 20.72 19.97
C SER A 151 -16.93 20.48 21.17
N LEU A 152 -16.62 19.48 21.99
CA LEU A 152 -17.11 19.40 23.37
C LEU A 152 -16.08 20.01 24.31
N ASP A 153 -16.55 20.73 25.31
CA ASP A 153 -15.73 21.46 26.28
C ASP A 153 -16.33 21.32 27.69
N LEU A 154 -15.50 21.50 28.71
CA LEU A 154 -15.86 21.24 30.10
C LEU A 154 -15.68 22.49 30.95
N VAL A 155 -16.71 22.84 31.72
CA VAL A 155 -16.68 23.94 32.69
C VAL A 155 -16.22 23.41 34.04
N LEU A 156 -15.25 24.09 34.64
CA LEU A 156 -14.68 23.75 35.94
C LEU A 156 -15.37 24.51 37.10
N ASP A 157 -15.08 24.09 38.32
CA ASP A 157 -15.60 24.65 39.57
C ASP A 157 -15.19 26.12 39.88
N ASP A 158 -14.33 26.74 39.08
CA ASP A 158 -14.09 28.20 39.08
C ASP A 158 -14.74 28.96 37.90
N GLY A 159 -15.51 28.26 37.05
CA GLY A 159 -16.10 28.81 35.83
C GLY A 159 -15.14 28.95 34.64
N THR A 160 -13.86 28.56 34.78
CA THR A 160 -12.96 28.40 33.64
C THR A 160 -13.30 27.14 32.84
N ARG A 161 -12.64 26.94 31.70
CA ARG A 161 -12.90 25.83 30.78
C ARG A 161 -11.64 25.07 30.42
N VAL A 162 -11.77 23.77 30.14
CA VAL A 162 -10.64 22.91 29.77
C VAL A 162 -9.98 23.35 28.45
N SER A 163 -10.74 23.93 27.51
CA SER A 163 -10.20 24.59 26.30
C SER A 163 -9.20 25.73 26.58
N ALA A 164 -9.28 26.40 27.73
CA ALA A 164 -8.33 27.44 28.13
C ALA A 164 -7.03 26.89 28.77
N SER A 165 -6.86 25.57 28.80
CA SER A 165 -5.74 24.89 29.47
C SER A 165 -4.70 24.29 28.51
N ALA A 166 -3.68 23.64 29.07
CA ALA A 166 -2.70 22.85 28.32
C ALA A 166 -3.24 21.50 27.82
N ALA A 167 -4.47 21.10 28.17
CA ALA A 167 -5.05 19.83 27.76
C ALA A 167 -5.22 19.74 26.23
N ARG A 168 -4.93 18.57 25.66
CA ARG A 168 -5.05 18.25 24.23
C ARG A 168 -5.80 16.94 24.05
N ASP A 169 -6.39 16.75 22.88
CA ASP A 169 -6.88 15.45 22.46
C ASP A 169 -5.73 14.48 22.11
N HIS A 170 -6.04 13.20 21.92
CA HIS A 170 -5.05 12.17 21.57
C HIS A 170 -4.31 12.40 20.24
N HIS A 171 -4.78 13.33 19.41
CA HIS A 171 -4.11 13.76 18.17
C HIS A 171 -3.32 15.07 18.35
N GLY A 172 -3.19 15.56 19.59
CA GLY A 172 -2.42 16.75 19.96
C GLY A 172 -3.16 18.09 19.82
N VAL A 173 -4.45 18.09 19.44
CA VAL A 173 -5.22 19.31 19.18
C VAL A 173 -5.86 19.85 20.46
N ALA A 174 -5.97 21.17 20.61
CA ALA A 174 -6.68 21.77 21.75
C ALA A 174 -8.21 21.61 21.65
N LEU A 175 -8.90 21.65 22.80
CA LEU A 175 -10.36 21.68 22.83
C LEU A 175 -10.88 23.08 22.41
N GLY A 176 -12.16 23.14 22.07
CA GLY A 176 -12.79 24.35 21.56
C GLY A 176 -12.90 24.33 20.03
N ALA A 177 -14.02 24.84 19.53
CA ALA A 177 -14.45 24.65 18.15
C ALA A 177 -13.47 25.22 17.11
N ARG A 178 -12.84 26.37 17.42
CA ARG A 178 -11.84 26.98 16.53
C ARG A 178 -10.58 26.13 16.42
N ALA A 179 -10.00 25.68 17.53
CA ALA A 179 -8.81 24.82 17.50
C ALA A 179 -9.05 23.50 16.75
N GLN A 180 -10.26 22.94 16.86
CA GLN A 180 -10.64 21.74 16.13
C GLN A 180 -10.79 21.98 14.62
N GLY A 181 -11.46 23.05 14.20
CA GLY A 181 -11.56 23.44 12.79
C GLY A 181 -10.20 23.80 12.16
N ASP A 182 -9.43 24.67 12.82
CA ASP A 182 -8.10 25.11 12.38
C ASP A 182 -7.12 23.93 12.20
N SER A 183 -7.26 22.87 13.00
CA SER A 183 -6.43 21.66 12.89
C SER A 183 -6.67 20.82 11.63
N LYS A 184 -7.81 21.02 10.96
CA LYS A 184 -8.29 20.19 9.84
C LYS A 184 -8.30 18.66 10.14
N THR A 185 -8.39 18.25 11.41
CA THR A 185 -8.41 16.82 11.82
C THR A 185 -9.80 16.18 11.75
N LEU A 186 -10.87 16.98 11.66
CA LEU A 186 -12.24 16.51 11.45
C LEU A 186 -12.58 16.57 9.94
N TYR A 187 -12.96 15.44 9.35
CA TYR A 187 -13.42 15.32 7.96
C TYR A 187 -14.95 15.51 7.87
N PRO A 188 -15.49 16.11 6.81
CA PRO A 188 -16.93 16.22 6.61
C PRO A 188 -17.56 14.88 6.19
N GLN A 189 -18.82 14.67 6.57
CA GLN A 189 -19.61 13.43 6.39
C GLN A 189 -18.94 12.14 6.90
N GLN A 190 -17.87 12.25 7.70
CA GLN A 190 -17.19 11.14 8.35
C GLN A 190 -17.33 11.27 9.86
N TRP A 191 -17.55 10.14 10.54
CA TRP A 191 -17.43 10.09 11.99
C TRP A 191 -15.95 10.21 12.38
N ALA A 192 -15.65 10.91 13.46
CA ALA A 192 -14.30 11.02 14.02
C ALA A 192 -14.36 10.94 15.55
N ARG A 193 -13.42 10.23 16.17
CA ARG A 193 -13.29 10.22 17.62
C ARG A 193 -12.43 11.38 18.11
N LYS A 194 -12.83 11.92 19.25
CA LYS A 194 -12.05 12.86 20.04
C LYS A 194 -11.99 12.34 21.47
N ALA A 195 -10.79 12.36 22.06
CA ALA A 195 -10.57 11.90 23.43
C ALA A 195 -9.46 12.71 24.09
N VAL A 196 -9.71 13.17 25.31
CA VAL A 196 -8.86 14.06 26.11
C VAL A 196 -8.69 13.42 27.49
N ARG A 197 -7.47 12.97 27.81
CA ARG A 197 -7.14 12.47 29.14
C ARG A 197 -6.90 13.66 30.07
N LEU A 198 -7.97 14.16 30.69
CA LEU A 198 -7.94 15.30 31.61
C LEU A 198 -6.92 15.09 32.73
N GLY A 199 -6.87 13.86 33.24
CA GLY A 199 -5.93 13.42 34.26
C GLY A 199 -4.44 13.48 33.87
N ASP A 200 -4.10 13.62 32.59
CA ASP A 200 -2.70 13.82 32.16
C ASP A 200 -2.25 15.30 32.22
N THR A 201 -3.19 16.24 32.45
CA THR A 201 -2.86 17.68 32.60
C THR A 201 -2.76 18.04 34.09
N PRO A 202 -1.57 18.34 34.66
CA PRO A 202 -1.41 18.48 36.12
C PRO A 202 -2.26 19.57 36.75
N ALA A 203 -2.52 20.67 36.03
CA ALA A 203 -3.34 21.78 36.49
C ALA A 203 -4.86 21.48 36.57
N LEU A 204 -5.31 20.37 35.99
CA LEU A 204 -6.72 19.93 36.04
C LEU A 204 -6.98 18.92 37.17
N ARG A 205 -5.95 18.23 37.67
CA ARG A 205 -6.11 17.20 38.71
C ARG A 205 -6.74 17.78 39.99
N GLY A 206 -7.75 17.09 40.51
CA GLY A 206 -8.50 17.50 41.69
C GLY A 206 -9.50 18.65 41.49
N ARG A 207 -9.59 19.24 40.28
CA ARG A 207 -10.70 20.15 39.91
C ARG A 207 -11.97 19.34 39.66
N ARG A 208 -13.14 19.96 39.87
CA ARG A 208 -14.44 19.36 39.53
C ARG A 208 -14.96 19.90 38.20
N VAL A 209 -15.49 18.99 37.39
CA VAL A 209 -16.24 19.32 36.17
C VAL A 209 -17.70 19.51 36.56
N VAL A 210 -18.20 20.74 36.41
CA VAL A 210 -19.57 21.13 36.81
C VAL A 210 -20.57 21.12 35.65
N ALA A 211 -20.07 21.24 34.41
CA ALA A 211 -20.90 21.13 33.21
C ALA A 211 -20.09 20.66 31.98
N LEU A 212 -20.81 20.05 31.04
CA LEU A 212 -20.32 19.75 29.68
C LEU A 212 -21.09 20.64 28.69
N GLU A 213 -20.35 21.34 27.83
CA GLU A 213 -20.86 22.18 26.74
C GLU A 213 -20.52 21.59 25.37
N VAL A 214 -21.36 21.89 24.37
CA VAL A 214 -20.97 21.89 22.95
C VAL A 214 -20.69 23.33 22.51
N GLU A 215 -19.62 23.52 21.74
CA GLU A 215 -19.30 24.77 21.04
C GLU A 215 -19.31 24.54 19.52
N VAL A 216 -19.80 25.54 18.78
CA VAL A 216 -19.51 25.74 17.36
C VAL A 216 -18.90 27.13 17.13
N ALA A 217 -18.02 27.26 16.14
CA ALA A 217 -17.32 28.53 15.85
C ALA A 217 -17.05 28.73 14.35
N SER A 218 -18.13 28.80 13.55
CA SER A 218 -18.07 29.04 12.11
C SER A 218 -17.33 30.34 11.81
N ALA A 219 -16.27 30.26 10.99
CA ALA A 219 -15.31 31.35 10.78
C ALA A 219 -15.95 32.63 10.19
N ASP A 220 -16.77 32.46 9.15
CA ASP A 220 -17.36 33.56 8.37
C ASP A 220 -18.88 33.71 8.59
N GLY A 221 -19.43 33.09 9.63
CA GLY A 221 -20.86 33.11 9.89
C GLY A 221 -21.70 32.16 9.03
N ALA A 222 -21.07 31.24 8.30
CA ALA A 222 -21.75 30.17 7.57
C ALA A 222 -22.54 29.25 8.54
N PRO A 223 -23.69 28.70 8.14
CA PRO A 223 -24.45 27.76 8.96
C PRO A 223 -23.68 26.46 9.17
N VAL A 224 -23.90 25.82 10.33
CA VAL A 224 -23.20 24.59 10.73
C VAL A 224 -24.19 23.57 11.27
N ALA A 225 -23.99 22.30 10.94
CA ALA A 225 -24.80 21.19 11.39
C ALA A 225 -23.98 19.90 11.50
N GLY A 226 -24.46 18.95 12.30
CA GLY A 226 -23.82 17.65 12.43
C GLY A 226 -24.32 16.88 13.64
N TRP A 227 -23.60 15.81 13.96
CA TRP A 227 -23.99 14.83 14.97
C TRP A 227 -22.87 14.56 15.97
N ILE A 228 -23.27 14.27 17.20
CA ILE A 228 -22.40 13.88 18.32
C ILE A 228 -22.97 12.61 18.93
N ASP A 229 -22.11 11.63 19.23
CA ASP A 229 -22.47 10.33 19.81
C ASP A 229 -21.39 9.83 20.78
N ASP A 230 -21.67 8.75 21.52
CA ASP A 230 -20.77 8.07 22.46
C ASP A 230 -20.03 9.03 23.42
N VAL A 231 -20.76 10.00 23.99
CA VAL A 231 -20.20 10.95 24.96
C VAL A 231 -19.92 10.21 26.28
N ARG A 232 -18.64 10.13 26.65
CA ARG A 232 -18.15 9.54 27.90
C ARG A 232 -17.27 10.54 28.66
N LEU A 233 -17.58 10.78 29.93
CA LEU A 233 -16.72 11.46 30.90
C LEU A 233 -16.63 10.57 32.14
N ASP A 234 -15.61 9.73 32.16
CA ASP A 234 -15.43 8.62 33.10
C ASP A 234 -13.93 8.35 33.36
N THR A 235 -13.62 7.26 34.07
CA THR A 235 -12.25 6.84 34.37
C THR A 235 -11.82 5.78 33.36
N GLN A 236 -10.81 6.08 32.53
CA GLN A 236 -10.31 5.19 31.49
C GLN A 236 -8.81 4.90 31.74
N PRO A 237 -8.47 3.85 32.53
CA PRO A 237 -7.08 3.44 32.75
C PRO A 237 -6.38 3.12 31.43
N ARG A 238 -5.09 3.44 31.31
CA ARG A 238 -4.31 3.05 30.13
C ARG A 238 -4.09 1.54 30.10
N SER A 239 -4.45 0.91 28.98
CA SER A 239 -3.86 -0.38 28.60
C SER A 239 -2.56 -0.11 27.86
N THR A 240 -1.46 -0.73 28.29
CA THR A 240 -0.15 -0.59 27.64
C THR A 240 0.15 -1.85 26.84
N PRO A 241 0.15 -1.81 25.50
CA PRO A 241 0.58 -2.92 24.65
C PRO A 241 2.02 -3.35 25.01
N GLN A 242 2.28 -4.66 25.10
CA GLN A 242 3.54 -5.18 25.64
C GLN A 242 4.57 -5.48 24.54
N ARG A 243 4.10 -5.83 23.35
CA ARG A 243 4.90 -6.19 22.17
C ARG A 243 4.62 -5.21 21.02
N PRO A 244 5.57 -4.94 20.10
CA PRO A 244 5.34 -4.08 18.93
C PRO A 244 4.11 -4.48 18.09
N SER A 245 3.90 -5.79 17.92
CA SER A 245 2.72 -6.36 17.27
C SER A 245 1.38 -6.11 18.00
N ASP A 246 1.37 -5.88 19.32
CA ASP A 246 0.14 -5.62 20.07
C ASP A 246 -0.47 -4.24 19.72
N TRP A 247 0.36 -3.29 19.26
CA TRP A 247 -0.04 -1.95 18.80
C TRP A 247 -0.75 -1.93 17.43
N VAL A 248 -0.61 -3.01 16.65
CA VAL A 248 -1.12 -3.06 15.28
C VAL A 248 -2.63 -3.28 15.27
N LEU A 249 -3.35 -2.47 14.48
CA LEU A 249 -4.78 -2.66 14.25
C LEU A 249 -5.01 -3.09 12.79
N THR A 250 -5.36 -4.36 12.56
CA THR A 250 -5.66 -4.83 11.19
C THR A 250 -6.98 -4.28 10.65
N THR A 251 -7.82 -3.72 11.53
CA THR A 251 -9.02 -2.93 11.19
C THR A 251 -8.71 -1.50 10.73
N ARG A 252 -7.45 -1.03 10.80
CA ARG A 252 -7.07 0.30 10.31
C ARG A 252 -7.26 0.36 8.77
N GLY A 253 -8.10 1.28 8.33
CA GLY A 253 -8.54 1.52 6.95
C GLY A 253 -9.83 0.79 6.52
N THR A 254 -10.56 0.16 7.44
CA THR A 254 -11.83 -0.58 7.15
C THR A 254 -13.10 0.27 7.15
N GLN A 255 -13.07 1.52 7.60
CA GLN A 255 -14.20 2.46 7.45
C GLN A 255 -14.11 3.15 6.08
N ALA A 256 -14.30 2.35 5.03
CA ALA A 256 -14.13 2.74 3.64
C ALA A 256 -15.15 2.03 2.73
N ASN A 257 -15.51 2.67 1.62
CA ASN A 257 -16.33 2.11 0.54
C ASN A 257 -15.94 2.77 -0.80
N GLY A 258 -16.60 2.39 -1.89
CA GLY A 258 -16.39 2.97 -3.22
C GLY A 258 -16.95 4.39 -3.43
N THR A 259 -17.12 5.16 -2.35
CA THR A 259 -17.56 6.57 -2.39
C THR A 259 -16.61 7.45 -1.57
N PHE A 260 -16.04 6.92 -0.48
CA PHE A 260 -14.96 7.57 0.24
C PHE A 260 -14.09 6.52 0.95
N SER A 261 -12.78 6.62 0.75
CA SER A 261 -11.79 5.78 1.40
C SER A 261 -11.19 6.42 2.65
N ARG A 262 -10.90 5.56 3.63
CA ARG A 262 -9.99 5.87 4.75
C ARG A 262 -8.86 4.85 4.82
N GLY A 263 -8.57 4.18 3.69
CA GLY A 263 -7.55 3.15 3.51
C GLY A 263 -8.00 1.88 2.80
N ASN A 264 -9.24 1.82 2.28
CA ASN A 264 -9.88 0.70 1.54
C ASN A 264 -9.46 -0.74 1.93
N ASN A 265 -9.33 -0.98 3.23
CA ASN A 265 -8.62 -2.11 3.80
C ASN A 265 -9.56 -3.15 4.42
N PHE A 266 -9.04 -4.35 4.68
CA PHE A 266 -9.71 -5.40 5.46
C PHE A 266 -8.81 -5.98 6.57
N PRO A 267 -9.39 -6.66 7.60
CA PRO A 267 -8.65 -7.22 8.74
C PRO A 267 -7.92 -8.53 8.44
N ALA A 268 -6.96 -8.49 7.50
CA ALA A 268 -6.10 -9.63 7.20
C ALA A 268 -5.33 -10.12 8.44
N THR A 269 -5.58 -11.36 8.83
CA THR A 269 -4.81 -12.10 9.84
C THR A 269 -3.89 -13.06 9.07
N ALA A 270 -2.59 -12.81 9.14
CA ALA A 270 -1.59 -13.34 8.20
C ALA A 270 -0.18 -13.40 8.83
N VAL A 271 0.73 -14.13 8.20
CA VAL A 271 2.18 -13.95 8.40
C VAL A 271 2.74 -12.94 7.38
N PRO A 272 3.92 -12.33 7.60
CA PRO A 272 4.52 -11.40 6.65
C PRO A 272 4.71 -12.04 5.26
N HIS A 273 4.24 -11.36 4.21
CA HIS A 273 4.16 -11.84 2.81
C HIS A 273 3.44 -13.19 2.63
N GLY A 274 2.55 -13.58 3.56
CA GLY A 274 1.94 -14.91 3.61
C GLY A 274 1.07 -15.25 2.38
N PHE A 275 1.00 -16.55 2.06
CA PHE A 275 0.29 -17.09 0.90
C PHE A 275 -1.23 -16.86 1.00
N ASN A 276 -1.81 -17.14 2.18
CA ASN A 276 -3.21 -16.89 2.49
C ASN A 276 -3.38 -15.69 3.41
N PHE A 277 -4.48 -14.96 3.26
CA PHE A 277 -5.02 -14.12 4.34
C PHE A 277 -6.28 -14.74 4.93
N TRP A 278 -6.44 -14.61 6.24
CA TRP A 278 -7.65 -15.04 6.96
C TRP A 278 -8.35 -13.83 7.57
N THR A 279 -9.64 -13.64 7.28
CA THR A 279 -10.34 -12.39 7.63
C THR A 279 -11.77 -12.65 8.13
N PRO A 280 -12.29 -11.84 9.08
CA PRO A 280 -13.73 -11.67 9.24
C PRO A 280 -14.36 -11.06 7.97
N VAL A 281 -15.65 -11.31 7.76
CA VAL A 281 -16.38 -10.87 6.55
C VAL A 281 -17.76 -10.34 6.95
N THR A 282 -18.07 -9.09 6.59
CA THR A 282 -19.41 -8.49 6.76
C THR A 282 -20.30 -8.71 5.54
N ASP A 283 -19.73 -8.89 4.34
CA ASP A 283 -20.46 -9.27 3.13
C ASP A 283 -19.88 -10.53 2.51
N ALA A 284 -20.50 -11.67 2.82
CA ALA A 284 -20.09 -12.97 2.31
C ALA A 284 -20.47 -13.21 0.84
N GLY A 285 -21.10 -12.24 0.16
CA GLY A 285 -21.36 -12.24 -1.27
C GLY A 285 -20.46 -11.31 -2.09
N SER A 286 -19.65 -10.50 -1.43
CA SER A 286 -18.75 -9.53 -2.07
C SER A 286 -17.46 -10.19 -2.56
N LEU A 287 -16.93 -9.66 -3.67
CA LEU A 287 -15.53 -9.83 -4.10
C LEU A 287 -14.78 -8.49 -4.13
N THR A 288 -15.31 -7.44 -3.51
CA THR A 288 -14.72 -6.08 -3.53
C THR A 288 -14.58 -5.54 -2.11
N TRP A 289 -15.66 -5.08 -1.47
CA TRP A 289 -15.64 -4.80 -0.02
C TRP A 289 -16.18 -5.99 0.75
N LEU A 290 -15.31 -6.89 1.20
CA LEU A 290 -15.69 -8.07 2.00
C LEU A 290 -15.93 -7.74 3.49
N TYR A 291 -15.39 -6.62 3.97
CA TYR A 291 -15.55 -6.10 5.32
C TYR A 291 -15.77 -4.58 5.28
N ARG A 292 -16.75 -4.08 6.04
CA ARG A 292 -17.01 -2.64 6.22
C ARG A 292 -17.22 -2.34 7.70
N TRP A 293 -16.56 -1.30 8.21
CA TRP A 293 -16.49 -1.05 9.67
C TRP A 293 -17.84 -0.82 10.36
N ASN A 294 -18.70 0.08 9.86
CA ASN A 294 -20.04 0.25 10.45
C ASN A 294 -21.16 0.61 9.46
N GLU A 295 -20.89 0.50 8.15
CA GLU A 295 -21.91 0.72 7.11
C GLU A 295 -22.93 -0.43 7.04
N GLN A 296 -22.47 -1.68 7.12
CA GLN A 296 -23.28 -2.89 7.02
C GLN A 296 -23.80 -3.42 8.37
N ASN A 297 -23.86 -2.57 9.39
CA ASN A 297 -24.39 -2.93 10.71
C ASN A 297 -25.87 -3.38 10.63
N ASP A 298 -26.30 -4.17 11.61
CA ASP A 298 -27.64 -4.78 11.67
C ASP A 298 -28.77 -3.78 12.03
N ALA A 299 -29.98 -4.29 12.24
CA ALA A 299 -31.17 -3.49 12.55
C ALA A 299 -31.10 -2.75 13.92
N ALA A 300 -30.17 -3.13 14.81
CA ALA A 300 -29.87 -2.46 16.07
C ALA A 300 -28.54 -1.68 16.02
N ASN A 301 -28.01 -1.45 14.81
CA ASN A 301 -26.71 -0.84 14.53
C ASN A 301 -25.51 -1.59 15.15
N ARG A 302 -25.61 -2.92 15.31
CA ARG A 302 -24.49 -3.77 15.75
C ARG A 302 -23.65 -4.22 14.54
N PRO A 303 -22.31 -4.28 14.63
CA PRO A 303 -21.52 -4.98 13.62
C PRO A 303 -21.85 -6.48 13.66
N ALA A 304 -21.93 -7.11 12.49
CA ALA A 304 -22.25 -8.51 12.34
C ALA A 304 -21.41 -9.18 11.26
N LEU A 305 -20.97 -10.42 11.49
CA LEU A 305 -20.19 -11.20 10.53
C LEU A 305 -21.06 -12.22 9.82
N GLN A 306 -20.93 -12.32 8.50
CA GLN A 306 -21.59 -13.32 7.66
C GLN A 306 -20.71 -14.55 7.38
N ALA A 307 -19.39 -14.41 7.54
CA ALA A 307 -18.40 -15.48 7.47
C ALA A 307 -17.11 -15.10 8.21
N LEU A 308 -16.28 -16.12 8.47
CA LEU A 308 -14.83 -16.00 8.51
C LEU A 308 -14.31 -16.65 7.22
N ALA A 309 -13.33 -16.04 6.55
CA ALA A 309 -12.93 -16.48 5.20
C ALA A 309 -11.43 -16.49 4.96
N LEU A 310 -11.05 -17.34 4.02
CA LEU A 310 -9.84 -17.25 3.21
C LEU A 310 -10.02 -16.14 2.15
N SER A 311 -9.00 -15.30 1.99
CA SER A 311 -8.92 -14.21 1.02
C SER A 311 -7.51 -14.06 0.44
N HIS A 312 -7.41 -13.52 -0.78
CA HIS A 312 -6.16 -13.13 -1.43
C HIS A 312 -6.26 -11.74 -2.06
N GLN A 313 -7.19 -10.92 -1.61
CA GLN A 313 -7.48 -9.61 -2.16
C GLN A 313 -6.33 -8.62 -1.94
N PRO A 314 -5.85 -7.90 -2.98
CA PRO A 314 -4.91 -6.79 -2.80
C PRO A 314 -5.58 -5.43 -2.62
N SER A 315 -6.76 -5.20 -3.21
CA SER A 315 -7.57 -3.98 -3.07
C SER A 315 -9.05 -4.26 -3.43
N PRO A 316 -10.03 -3.43 -3.04
CA PRO A 316 -11.43 -3.60 -3.46
C PRO A 316 -11.63 -3.48 -4.97
N TRP A 317 -10.78 -2.70 -5.65
CA TRP A 317 -10.82 -2.46 -7.09
C TRP A 317 -10.35 -3.68 -7.89
N MET A 318 -9.24 -4.30 -7.47
CA MET A 318 -8.76 -5.57 -8.02
C MET A 318 -9.71 -6.72 -7.66
N GLY A 319 -10.25 -6.68 -6.44
CA GLY A 319 -11.16 -7.70 -5.90
C GLY A 319 -10.48 -8.99 -5.42
N ASP A 320 -11.29 -9.91 -4.91
CA ASP A 320 -10.83 -11.16 -4.28
C ASP A 320 -10.88 -12.38 -5.22
N ARG A 321 -10.11 -13.42 -4.86
CA ARG A 321 -9.98 -14.70 -5.57
C ARG A 321 -9.78 -15.86 -4.62
N GLN A 322 -10.16 -17.05 -5.08
CA GLN A 322 -9.90 -18.34 -4.43
C GLN A 322 -10.42 -18.38 -2.98
N THR A 323 -11.60 -17.78 -2.77
CA THR A 323 -12.24 -17.65 -1.46
C THR A 323 -12.75 -18.98 -0.93
N PHE A 324 -12.79 -19.12 0.39
CA PHE A 324 -13.45 -20.23 1.10
C PHE A 324 -13.98 -19.74 2.45
N GLN A 325 -15.22 -20.07 2.82
CA GLN A 325 -15.89 -19.49 3.98
C GLN A 325 -16.26 -20.56 5.03
N VAL A 326 -16.15 -20.18 6.30
CA VAL A 326 -16.69 -20.93 7.45
C VAL A 326 -17.51 -20.00 8.36
N MET A 327 -18.61 -20.50 8.92
CA MET A 327 -19.41 -19.78 9.91
C MET A 327 -19.89 -20.73 11.03
N PRO A 328 -19.64 -20.43 12.31
CA PRO A 328 -20.16 -21.24 13.42
C PRO A 328 -21.66 -21.01 13.64
N SER A 329 -22.38 -22.05 14.02
CA SER A 329 -23.81 -21.97 14.31
C SER A 329 -24.22 -22.88 15.46
N ALA A 330 -25.06 -22.38 16.37
CA ALA A 330 -25.68 -23.13 17.46
C ALA A 330 -27.06 -23.73 17.08
N THR A 331 -27.53 -23.50 15.85
CA THR A 331 -28.87 -23.88 15.38
C THR A 331 -29.11 -25.38 15.46
N ARG A 332 -30.23 -25.79 16.08
CA ARG A 332 -30.69 -27.18 16.07
C ARG A 332 -31.28 -27.52 14.70
N GLY A 333 -30.93 -28.68 14.15
CA GLY A 333 -31.29 -29.03 12.75
C GLY A 333 -30.28 -28.49 11.73
N VAL A 334 -30.68 -28.28 10.47
CA VAL A 334 -29.76 -27.75 9.44
C VAL A 334 -29.45 -26.27 9.74
N PRO A 335 -28.17 -25.84 9.78
CA PRO A 335 -27.82 -24.42 9.92
C PRO A 335 -28.38 -23.57 8.77
N GLU A 336 -28.83 -22.35 9.07
CA GLU A 336 -29.23 -21.39 8.04
C GLU A 336 -28.00 -20.99 7.21
N ALA A 337 -28.18 -20.96 5.89
CA ALA A 337 -27.13 -20.72 4.90
C ALA A 337 -27.31 -19.40 4.14
N ASP A 338 -28.48 -18.78 4.24
CA ASP A 338 -28.68 -17.38 3.87
C ASP A 338 -27.71 -16.49 4.65
N ARG A 339 -27.03 -15.59 3.93
CA ARG A 339 -25.91 -14.81 4.48
C ARG A 339 -26.35 -13.78 5.51
N SER A 340 -27.49 -13.13 5.29
CA SER A 340 -28.02 -12.10 6.18
C SER A 340 -28.61 -12.72 7.45
N LYS A 341 -29.31 -13.85 7.33
CA LYS A 341 -29.93 -14.53 8.49
C LYS A 341 -28.95 -15.35 9.32
N ARG A 342 -27.85 -15.85 8.75
CA ARG A 342 -26.79 -16.56 9.49
C ARG A 342 -25.81 -15.62 10.18
N ALA A 343 -25.92 -14.31 9.94
CA ALA A 343 -25.00 -13.32 10.47
C ALA A 343 -25.06 -13.29 12.00
N LEU A 344 -23.89 -13.14 12.64
CA LEU A 344 -23.80 -13.04 14.09
C LEU A 344 -23.29 -11.66 14.51
N SER A 345 -24.09 -10.96 15.32
CA SER A 345 -23.76 -9.65 15.88
C SER A 345 -22.75 -9.75 17.03
N PHE A 346 -21.99 -8.68 17.25
CA PHE A 346 -21.01 -8.55 18.34
C PHE A 346 -20.86 -7.09 18.77
N SER A 347 -20.03 -6.81 19.79
CA SER A 347 -19.51 -5.46 20.06
C SER A 347 -18.01 -5.38 19.78
N ARG A 348 -17.51 -4.19 19.42
CA ARG A 348 -16.06 -3.96 19.21
C ARG A 348 -15.21 -4.27 20.45
N GLU A 349 -15.78 -4.12 21.65
CA GLU A 349 -15.18 -4.54 22.94
C GLU A 349 -14.99 -6.07 23.07
N ASN A 350 -15.64 -6.86 22.20
CA ASN A 350 -15.53 -8.32 22.11
C ASN A 350 -14.76 -8.80 20.87
N GLU A 351 -14.10 -7.90 20.13
CA GLU A 351 -13.27 -8.20 18.96
C GLU A 351 -11.80 -7.86 19.25
N GLN A 352 -10.89 -8.75 18.87
CA GLN A 352 -9.45 -8.48 18.85
C GLN A 352 -8.92 -8.81 17.46
N ALA A 353 -8.67 -7.78 16.67
CA ALA A 353 -8.10 -7.88 15.33
C ALA A 353 -6.60 -7.54 15.36
N ARG A 354 -5.74 -8.56 15.21
CA ARG A 354 -4.27 -8.44 15.22
C ARG A 354 -3.66 -9.24 14.06
N PRO A 355 -2.46 -8.89 13.56
CA PRO A 355 -1.86 -9.58 12.42
C PRO A 355 -1.69 -11.09 12.65
N TYR A 356 -1.31 -11.45 13.87
CA TYR A 356 -1.03 -12.81 14.30
C TYR A 356 -2.27 -13.57 14.82
N ARG A 357 -3.40 -12.88 15.04
CA ARG A 357 -4.59 -13.48 15.66
C ARG A 357 -5.85 -12.63 15.48
N TYR A 358 -6.96 -13.30 15.16
CA TYR A 358 -8.31 -12.74 15.29
C TYR A 358 -9.05 -13.45 16.43
N ASP A 359 -9.73 -12.72 17.29
CA ASP A 359 -10.78 -13.26 18.18
C ASP A 359 -12.07 -12.43 18.04
N VAL A 360 -13.21 -13.10 18.11
CA VAL A 360 -14.52 -12.47 18.28
C VAL A 360 -15.42 -13.28 19.20
N ARG A 361 -16.14 -12.61 20.11
CA ARG A 361 -17.27 -13.18 20.86
C ARG A 361 -18.56 -12.51 20.42
N PHE A 362 -19.47 -13.32 19.89
CA PHE A 362 -20.77 -12.90 19.40
C PHE A 362 -21.79 -12.74 20.53
N ASP A 363 -22.82 -11.93 20.30
CA ASP A 363 -23.86 -11.59 21.28
C ASP A 363 -24.71 -12.81 21.69
N ASN A 364 -24.73 -13.87 20.86
CA ASN A 364 -25.38 -15.16 21.18
C ASN A 364 -24.52 -16.10 22.04
N GLY A 365 -23.30 -15.69 22.44
CA GLY A 365 -22.39 -16.48 23.27
C GLY A 365 -21.48 -17.46 22.50
N ILE A 366 -21.54 -17.53 21.17
CA ILE A 366 -20.51 -18.20 20.36
C ILE A 366 -19.23 -17.35 20.40
N ALA A 367 -18.06 -18.00 20.45
CA ALA A 367 -16.77 -17.33 20.21
C ALA A 367 -15.95 -18.05 19.15
N ALA A 368 -15.15 -17.30 18.40
CA ALA A 368 -14.22 -17.81 17.40
C ALA A 368 -12.85 -17.15 17.54
N SER A 369 -11.79 -17.95 17.42
CA SER A 369 -10.39 -17.51 17.30
C SER A 369 -9.79 -18.01 15.98
N ILE A 370 -8.91 -17.23 15.35
CA ILE A 370 -8.11 -17.61 14.18
C ILE A 370 -6.64 -17.29 14.46
N ALA A 371 -5.73 -18.20 14.11
CA ALA A 371 -4.30 -17.94 14.04
C ALA A 371 -3.71 -18.47 12.70
N PRO A 372 -2.87 -17.68 12.00
CA PRO A 372 -2.39 -18.00 10.66
C PRO A 372 -1.03 -18.70 10.68
N THR A 373 -0.76 -19.43 9.61
CA THR A 373 0.61 -19.68 9.13
C THR A 373 0.73 -19.12 7.70
N ASP A 374 1.56 -19.70 6.82
CA ASP A 374 1.71 -19.25 5.43
C ASP A 374 0.59 -19.88 4.57
N HIS A 375 0.59 -21.22 4.48
CA HIS A 375 -0.37 -22.00 3.69
C HIS A 375 -1.55 -22.55 4.52
N ALA A 376 -1.60 -22.29 5.83
CA ALA A 376 -2.59 -22.87 6.74
C ALA A 376 -3.10 -21.89 7.83
N ALA A 377 -4.04 -22.36 8.64
CA ALA A 377 -4.51 -21.71 9.86
C ALA A 377 -5.10 -22.71 10.86
N VAL A 378 -5.16 -22.28 12.12
CA VAL A 378 -5.91 -22.95 13.19
C VAL A 378 -7.05 -22.04 13.63
N PHE A 379 -8.27 -22.57 13.51
CA PHE A 379 -9.50 -21.95 14.01
C PHE A 379 -9.94 -22.67 15.28
N ARG A 380 -10.40 -21.92 16.29
CA ARG A 380 -11.03 -22.46 17.51
C ARG A 380 -12.42 -21.86 17.66
N PHE A 381 -13.43 -22.70 17.78
CA PHE A 381 -14.82 -22.31 17.99
C PHE A 381 -15.30 -22.80 19.36
N ALA A 382 -15.97 -21.94 20.13
CA ALA A 382 -16.62 -22.27 21.39
C ALA A 382 -18.13 -22.00 21.27
N PHE A 383 -18.95 -22.95 21.71
CA PHE A 383 -20.42 -22.90 21.55
C PHE A 383 -21.14 -22.81 22.90
N PRO A 384 -22.12 -21.90 23.07
CA PRO A 384 -22.90 -21.78 24.30
C PRO A 384 -23.74 -23.03 24.54
N GLU A 385 -24.20 -23.23 25.78
CA GLU A 385 -25.12 -24.31 26.13
C GLU A 385 -26.47 -24.21 25.39
N GLY A 386 -27.25 -25.30 25.37
CA GLY A 386 -28.59 -25.34 24.78
C GLY A 386 -28.66 -25.47 23.25
N GLY A 387 -27.59 -25.15 22.52
CA GLY A 387 -27.50 -25.34 21.06
C GLY A 387 -26.81 -26.63 20.61
N ASP A 388 -26.85 -26.90 19.31
CA ASP A 388 -25.91 -27.81 18.65
C ASP A 388 -24.51 -27.14 18.56
N ALA A 389 -23.51 -27.87 18.08
CA ALA A 389 -22.19 -27.32 17.71
C ALA A 389 -21.96 -27.61 16.22
N ASN A 390 -22.22 -26.61 15.37
CA ASN A 390 -22.13 -26.76 13.91
C ASN A 390 -21.11 -25.78 13.32
N LEU A 391 -20.43 -26.22 12.26
CA LEU A 391 -19.74 -25.33 11.32
C LEU A 391 -20.43 -25.44 9.95
N LEU A 392 -20.86 -24.30 9.42
CA LEU A 392 -21.31 -24.15 8.04
C LEU A 392 -20.10 -23.77 7.17
N PHE A 393 -19.97 -24.40 6.02
CA PHE A 393 -18.97 -24.10 4.98
C PHE A 393 -19.69 -23.58 3.74
N ASP A 394 -19.12 -22.57 3.09
CA ASP A 394 -19.72 -21.91 1.93
C ASP A 394 -18.64 -21.28 1.05
N ASN A 395 -19.05 -20.67 -0.07
CA ASN A 395 -18.20 -19.84 -0.92
C ASN A 395 -18.95 -18.55 -1.32
N VAL A 396 -18.27 -17.61 -1.98
CA VAL A 396 -18.89 -16.39 -2.51
C VAL A 396 -19.84 -16.70 -3.68
N ASP A 397 -19.53 -17.70 -4.51
CA ASP A 397 -20.37 -18.10 -5.64
C ASP A 397 -20.34 -19.62 -5.92
N ALA A 398 -20.80 -20.02 -7.11
CA ALA A 398 -20.90 -21.41 -7.55
C ALA A 398 -19.55 -22.04 -7.98
N ARG A 399 -18.47 -21.25 -8.10
CA ARG A 399 -17.20 -21.67 -8.71
C ARG A 399 -16.33 -22.43 -7.70
N GLY A 400 -16.64 -23.70 -7.47
CA GLY A 400 -15.86 -24.59 -6.60
C GLY A 400 -16.51 -25.95 -6.34
N GLY A 401 -15.96 -26.70 -5.40
CA GLY A 401 -16.51 -27.97 -4.94
C GLY A 401 -16.17 -28.28 -3.48
N LEU A 402 -17.08 -28.97 -2.79
CA LEU A 402 -16.96 -29.32 -1.36
C LEU A 402 -17.29 -30.81 -1.14
N THR A 403 -16.37 -31.52 -0.47
CA THR A 403 -16.49 -32.92 -0.08
C THR A 403 -16.37 -33.02 1.45
N LEU A 404 -17.43 -33.51 2.09
CA LEU A 404 -17.50 -33.74 3.54
C LEU A 404 -17.50 -35.24 3.83
N ASP A 405 -16.32 -35.86 3.89
CA ASP A 405 -16.20 -37.30 4.09
C ASP A 405 -16.32 -37.69 5.57
N ALA A 406 -17.50 -38.18 5.94
CA ALA A 406 -17.80 -38.64 7.29
C ALA A 406 -17.10 -39.97 7.68
N ALA A 407 -16.56 -40.74 6.73
CA ALA A 407 -15.81 -41.96 7.01
C ALA A 407 -14.36 -41.67 7.41
N THR A 408 -13.70 -40.72 6.73
CA THR A 408 -12.35 -40.25 7.12
C THR A 408 -12.37 -39.07 8.10
N GLN A 409 -13.53 -38.44 8.33
CA GLN A 409 -13.71 -37.23 9.13
C GLN A 409 -12.92 -36.03 8.58
N THR A 410 -12.75 -35.96 7.24
CA THR A 410 -12.00 -34.91 6.56
C THR A 410 -12.88 -34.06 5.65
N LEU A 411 -12.63 -32.75 5.65
CA LEU A 411 -13.14 -31.82 4.65
C LEU A 411 -12.07 -31.67 3.56
N SER A 412 -12.49 -31.75 2.30
CA SER A 412 -11.65 -31.35 1.16
C SER A 412 -12.50 -30.65 0.10
N GLY A 413 -11.88 -29.78 -0.69
CA GLY A 413 -12.58 -29.01 -1.70
C GLY A 413 -11.66 -28.23 -2.62
N TYR A 414 -12.26 -27.43 -3.48
CA TYR A 414 -11.57 -26.49 -4.35
C TYR A 414 -12.42 -25.24 -4.61
N THR A 415 -11.76 -24.16 -5.02
CA THR A 415 -12.37 -22.87 -5.31
C THR A 415 -11.74 -22.25 -6.56
N ASP A 416 -12.61 -21.83 -7.47
CA ASP A 416 -12.35 -21.22 -8.78
C ASP A 416 -12.92 -19.78 -8.85
N THR A 417 -13.48 -19.30 -7.74
CA THR A 417 -14.00 -17.95 -7.56
C THR A 417 -12.90 -16.93 -7.79
N ARG A 418 -13.20 -15.87 -8.54
CA ARG A 418 -12.23 -14.83 -8.93
C ARG A 418 -12.95 -13.56 -9.42
N SER A 419 -12.39 -12.40 -9.13
CA SER A 419 -12.86 -11.11 -9.64
C SER A 419 -12.63 -10.96 -11.16
N GLY A 420 -13.10 -9.86 -11.75
CA GLY A 420 -12.85 -9.54 -13.16
C GLY A 420 -11.41 -9.14 -13.49
N LEU A 421 -10.63 -8.69 -12.50
CA LEU A 421 -9.20 -8.35 -12.63
C LEU A 421 -8.28 -9.42 -12.04
N SER A 422 -8.84 -10.60 -11.71
CA SER A 422 -8.07 -11.76 -11.22
C SER A 422 -7.41 -12.56 -12.35
N THR A 423 -6.85 -11.86 -13.35
CA THR A 423 -6.21 -12.47 -14.53
C THR A 423 -5.06 -13.38 -14.09
N GLY A 424 -4.95 -14.57 -14.69
CA GLY A 424 -3.99 -15.60 -14.28
C GLY A 424 -4.38 -16.42 -13.04
N ALA A 425 -5.53 -16.17 -12.40
CA ALA A 425 -5.97 -16.98 -11.25
C ALA A 425 -6.31 -18.42 -11.67
N THR A 426 -5.71 -19.37 -10.95
CA THR A 426 -5.83 -20.82 -11.15
C THR A 426 -6.82 -21.45 -10.15
N ARG A 427 -7.07 -22.75 -10.23
CA ARG A 427 -7.83 -23.47 -9.19
C ARG A 427 -7.02 -23.57 -7.89
N MET A 428 -7.63 -23.24 -6.75
CA MET A 428 -7.07 -23.51 -5.43
C MET A 428 -7.80 -24.68 -4.75
N TYR A 429 -7.05 -25.48 -4.00
CA TYR A 429 -7.53 -26.60 -3.20
C TYR A 429 -7.53 -26.25 -1.71
N VAL A 430 -8.47 -26.85 -0.97
CA VAL A 430 -8.66 -26.64 0.47
C VAL A 430 -8.80 -28.00 1.16
N VAL A 431 -8.16 -28.17 2.31
CA VAL A 431 -8.34 -29.33 3.21
C VAL A 431 -8.49 -28.87 4.64
N ALA A 432 -9.41 -29.47 5.40
CA ALA A 432 -9.51 -29.26 6.84
C ALA A 432 -9.71 -30.55 7.65
N SER A 433 -9.16 -30.54 8.86
CA SER A 433 -9.26 -31.60 9.89
C SER A 433 -9.74 -31.01 11.21
N PHE A 434 -10.29 -31.86 12.09
CA PHE A 434 -11.01 -31.43 13.30
C PHE A 434 -10.59 -32.26 14.52
N ASP A 435 -10.63 -31.65 15.72
CA ASP A 435 -10.31 -32.31 16.99
C ASP A 435 -11.52 -33.00 17.68
N ARG A 436 -12.72 -32.81 17.14
CA ARG A 436 -13.98 -33.43 17.62
C ARG A 436 -14.59 -34.31 16.53
N PRO A 437 -15.14 -35.49 16.90
CA PRO A 437 -15.81 -36.35 15.92
C PRO A 437 -17.13 -35.75 15.47
N TRP A 438 -17.48 -36.02 14.22
CA TRP A 438 -18.70 -35.54 13.58
C TRP A 438 -19.88 -36.44 13.99
N ARG A 439 -20.97 -35.84 14.48
CA ARG A 439 -22.25 -36.52 14.69
C ARG A 439 -23.03 -36.70 13.39
N SER A 440 -22.89 -35.74 12.46
CA SER A 440 -23.45 -35.78 11.11
C SER A 440 -22.85 -34.68 10.24
N SER A 441 -22.90 -34.85 8.92
CA SER A 441 -22.62 -33.80 7.93
C SER A 441 -23.71 -33.79 6.85
N GLY A 442 -23.77 -32.73 6.05
CA GLY A 442 -24.69 -32.64 4.92
C GLY A 442 -24.45 -31.43 4.02
N THR A 443 -25.02 -31.44 2.82
CA THR A 443 -24.99 -30.29 1.88
C THR A 443 -26.24 -29.43 2.04
N VAL A 444 -26.18 -28.16 1.61
CA VAL A 444 -27.31 -27.22 1.61
C VAL A 444 -27.52 -26.67 0.20
N LYS A 445 -28.76 -26.72 -0.32
CA LYS A 445 -29.06 -26.32 -1.70
C LYS A 445 -29.16 -24.79 -1.84
N THR A 446 -28.01 -24.14 -1.95
CA THR A 446 -27.85 -22.68 -2.13
C THR A 446 -27.54 -22.24 -3.56
N GLY A 447 -27.14 -23.19 -4.43
CA GLY A 447 -26.48 -22.90 -5.71
C GLY A 447 -24.96 -22.71 -5.62
N ARG A 448 -24.37 -22.85 -4.42
CA ARG A 448 -22.93 -22.75 -4.14
C ARG A 448 -22.41 -24.06 -3.51
N PRO A 449 -21.08 -24.24 -3.35
CA PRO A 449 -20.48 -25.35 -2.58
C PRO A 449 -20.76 -25.27 -1.06
N THR A 450 -22.02 -25.27 -0.66
CA THR A 450 -22.44 -25.09 0.74
C THR A 450 -22.72 -26.44 1.44
N GLY A 451 -22.21 -26.60 2.66
CA GLY A 451 -22.48 -27.75 3.51
C GLY A 451 -22.23 -27.47 4.98
N TYR A 452 -22.52 -28.43 5.85
CA TYR A 452 -22.30 -28.29 7.30
C TYR A 452 -21.76 -29.58 7.92
N ILE A 453 -21.05 -29.42 9.03
CA ILE A 453 -20.63 -30.50 9.93
C ILE A 453 -21.19 -30.20 11.32
N LYS A 454 -21.73 -31.23 11.99
CA LYS A 454 -22.13 -31.22 13.40
C LYS A 454 -21.12 -31.99 14.23
N PHE A 455 -20.70 -31.44 15.36
CA PHE A 455 -19.66 -32.04 16.20
C PHE A 455 -20.20 -32.58 17.51
N ASP A 456 -19.57 -33.64 18.02
CA ASP A 456 -19.59 -33.91 19.46
C ASP A 456 -18.55 -33.05 20.17
N ALA A 457 -18.93 -31.80 20.48
CA ALA A 457 -18.02 -30.81 21.02
C ALA A 457 -17.56 -31.08 22.48
N GLY A 458 -17.99 -32.19 23.08
CA GLY A 458 -17.66 -32.60 24.44
C GLY A 458 -18.18 -31.66 25.53
N ALA A 459 -17.78 -31.91 26.78
CA ALA A 459 -18.15 -31.08 27.93
C ALA A 459 -17.63 -29.62 27.82
N GLU A 460 -16.50 -29.41 27.15
CA GLU A 460 -15.92 -28.08 26.93
C GLU A 460 -16.61 -27.26 25.82
N ARG A 461 -17.52 -27.88 25.06
CA ARG A 461 -18.21 -27.33 23.89
C ARG A 461 -17.30 -26.54 22.92
N ARG A 462 -16.08 -27.05 22.70
CA ARG A 462 -15.05 -26.46 21.85
C ARG A 462 -14.65 -27.38 20.70
N VAL A 463 -14.49 -26.81 19.50
CA VAL A 463 -14.07 -27.47 18.27
C VAL A 463 -12.90 -26.68 17.68
N THR A 464 -11.79 -27.35 17.41
CA THR A 464 -10.63 -26.83 16.69
C THR A 464 -10.64 -27.37 15.26
N MET A 465 -10.55 -26.48 14.29
CA MET A 465 -10.38 -26.81 12.87
C MET A 465 -8.96 -26.40 12.45
N ARG A 466 -8.22 -27.32 11.81
CA ARG A 466 -6.91 -27.05 11.20
C ARG A 466 -7.09 -27.15 9.68
N ILE A 467 -6.86 -26.04 8.98
CA ILE A 467 -7.20 -25.86 7.56
C ILE A 467 -5.96 -25.41 6.77
N ALA A 468 -5.79 -25.90 5.55
CA ALA A 468 -4.70 -25.50 4.66
C ALA A 468 -5.13 -25.47 3.18
N THR A 469 -4.34 -24.76 2.37
CA THR A 469 -4.59 -24.53 0.94
C THR A 469 -3.42 -24.99 0.07
N SER A 470 -3.65 -25.05 -1.25
CA SER A 470 -2.63 -25.28 -2.28
C SER A 470 -3.14 -24.85 -3.66
N LEU A 471 -2.27 -24.32 -4.52
CA LEU A 471 -2.56 -24.08 -5.94
C LEU A 471 -2.20 -25.28 -6.83
N ILE A 472 -1.46 -26.26 -6.27
CA ILE A 472 -1.03 -27.48 -6.96
C ILE A 472 -2.08 -28.60 -6.81
N SER A 473 -2.44 -28.99 -5.59
CA SER A 473 -3.33 -30.15 -5.36
C SER A 473 -3.86 -30.30 -3.93
N VAL A 474 -4.90 -31.12 -3.75
CA VAL A 474 -5.40 -31.56 -2.43
C VAL A 474 -4.37 -32.41 -1.67
N GLU A 475 -3.42 -33.03 -2.36
CA GLU A 475 -2.28 -33.74 -1.75
C GLU A 475 -1.27 -32.74 -1.16
N GLN A 476 -0.84 -31.76 -1.95
CA GLN A 476 0.03 -30.67 -1.49
C GLN A 476 -0.64 -29.84 -0.36
N ALA A 477 -1.96 -29.61 -0.40
CA ALA A 477 -2.67 -28.94 0.71
C ALA A 477 -2.57 -29.73 2.04
N ARG A 478 -2.61 -31.07 2.01
CA ARG A 478 -2.35 -31.90 3.21
C ARG A 478 -0.91 -31.81 3.67
N HIS A 479 0.03 -31.72 2.73
CA HIS A 479 1.46 -31.60 3.00
C HIS A 479 1.80 -30.25 3.65
N ASN A 480 1.28 -29.15 3.10
CA ASN A 480 1.36 -27.81 3.67
C ASN A 480 0.84 -27.79 5.12
N LEU A 481 -0.33 -28.41 5.37
CA LEU A 481 -0.88 -28.55 6.72
C LEU A 481 0.09 -29.27 7.67
N ALA A 482 0.68 -30.39 7.22
CA ALA A 482 1.59 -31.21 8.01
C ALA A 482 2.97 -30.56 8.25
N LEU A 483 3.40 -29.65 7.37
CA LEU A 483 4.62 -28.86 7.53
C LEU A 483 4.45 -27.71 8.54
N GLU A 484 3.29 -27.04 8.55
CA GLU A 484 3.10 -25.77 9.27
C GLU A 484 2.34 -25.88 10.59
N VAL A 485 1.48 -26.91 10.74
CA VAL A 485 0.60 -27.11 11.90
C VAL A 485 0.71 -28.54 12.43
N ALA A 486 1.34 -28.72 13.58
CA ALA A 486 1.42 -30.03 14.23
C ALA A 486 0.04 -30.48 14.73
N ALA A 487 -0.18 -31.79 14.84
CA ALA A 487 -1.44 -32.34 15.35
C ALA A 487 -1.80 -31.88 16.79
N ALA A 488 -0.79 -31.48 17.57
CA ALA A 488 -0.92 -30.94 18.92
C ALA A 488 -0.87 -29.40 18.98
N ASP A 489 -0.78 -28.69 17.85
CA ASP A 489 -0.90 -27.23 17.83
C ASP A 489 -2.34 -26.79 18.08
N ASP A 490 -2.48 -25.70 18.83
CA ASP A 490 -3.70 -24.97 19.08
C ASP A 490 -3.54 -23.53 18.55
N VAL A 491 -4.63 -22.76 18.60
CA VAL A 491 -4.64 -21.38 18.11
C VAL A 491 -3.71 -20.45 18.90
N ASP A 492 -3.44 -20.75 20.18
CA ASP A 492 -2.59 -19.92 21.02
C ASP A 492 -1.10 -20.14 20.69
N ARG A 493 -0.70 -21.39 20.41
CA ARG A 493 0.64 -21.75 19.90
C ARG A 493 0.92 -21.19 18.51
N VAL A 494 -0.03 -21.30 17.58
CA VAL A 494 0.12 -20.76 16.22
C VAL A 494 0.16 -19.23 16.25
N ALA A 495 -0.70 -18.59 17.05
CA ALA A 495 -0.67 -17.13 17.23
C ALA A 495 0.67 -16.66 17.80
N ALA A 496 1.26 -17.38 18.76
CA ALA A 496 2.58 -17.05 19.28
C ALA A 496 3.69 -17.13 18.22
N ARG A 497 3.65 -18.11 17.30
CA ARG A 497 4.59 -18.20 16.16
C ARG A 497 4.40 -17.05 15.16
N ALA A 498 3.16 -16.73 14.82
CA ALA A 498 2.86 -15.61 13.94
C ALA A 498 3.24 -14.26 14.57
N GLN A 499 3.01 -14.07 15.87
CA GLN A 499 3.38 -12.85 16.59
C GLN A 499 4.89 -12.65 16.61
N GLU A 500 5.64 -13.73 16.80
CA GLU A 500 7.10 -13.71 16.76
C GLU A 500 7.65 -13.34 15.37
N ALA A 501 7.07 -13.89 14.30
CA ALA A 501 7.43 -13.54 12.92
C ALA A 501 7.12 -12.07 12.56
N TRP A 502 6.13 -11.46 13.20
CA TRP A 502 5.82 -10.04 13.11
C TRP A 502 6.79 -9.18 13.93
N ASP A 503 7.02 -9.50 15.21
CA ASP A 503 7.92 -8.72 16.07
C ASP A 503 9.37 -8.69 15.57
N GLN A 504 9.87 -9.77 14.92
CA GLN A 504 11.20 -9.78 14.29
C GLN A 504 11.36 -8.76 13.14
N ARG A 505 10.25 -8.20 12.65
CA ARG A 505 10.20 -7.04 11.74
C ARG A 505 9.88 -5.75 12.50
N LEU A 506 8.82 -5.74 13.31
CA LEU A 506 8.31 -4.55 13.99
C LEU A 506 9.28 -4.00 15.06
N ALA A 507 9.90 -4.87 15.87
CA ALA A 507 10.85 -4.49 16.92
C ALA A 507 12.18 -3.89 16.40
N ARG A 508 12.35 -3.79 15.08
CA ARG A 508 13.44 -3.03 14.46
C ARG A 508 13.29 -1.54 14.66
N PHE A 509 12.06 -1.05 14.85
CA PHE A 509 11.73 0.36 15.00
C PHE A 509 11.41 0.68 16.46
N ASP A 510 12.22 1.54 17.06
CA ASP A 510 12.00 2.18 18.36
C ASP A 510 11.84 3.69 18.14
N VAL A 511 10.82 4.27 18.78
CA VAL A 511 10.44 5.70 18.69
C VAL A 511 10.18 6.34 20.07
N GLY A 512 10.67 5.71 21.14
CA GLY A 512 10.76 6.31 22.48
C GLY A 512 9.46 6.93 23.02
N ASP A 513 9.46 8.25 23.21
CA ASP A 513 8.37 9.03 23.84
C ASP A 513 7.18 9.36 22.92
N ALA A 514 7.13 8.80 21.70
CA ALA A 514 5.99 8.92 20.78
C ALA A 514 4.65 8.53 21.42
N SER A 515 3.55 9.14 20.97
CA SER A 515 2.21 8.89 21.52
C SER A 515 1.68 7.48 21.17
N ASP A 516 0.64 7.07 21.89
CA ASP A 516 -0.02 5.78 21.69
C ASP A 516 -0.59 5.65 20.26
N ASP A 517 -1.21 6.71 19.73
CA ASP A 517 -1.68 6.78 18.34
C ASP A 517 -0.52 6.77 17.32
N GLN A 518 0.55 7.51 17.58
CA GLN A 518 1.75 7.49 16.72
C GLN A 518 2.39 6.09 16.65
N LYS A 519 2.37 5.34 17.76
CA LYS A 519 2.86 3.95 17.84
C LYS A 519 1.94 2.99 17.10
N THR A 520 0.62 3.07 17.30
CA THR A 520 -0.35 2.29 16.50
C THR A 520 -0.24 2.61 15.01
N THR A 521 -0.09 3.87 14.62
CA THR A 521 0.09 4.29 13.23
C THR A 521 1.41 3.75 12.64
N LEU A 522 2.53 3.91 13.34
CA LEU A 522 3.85 3.38 12.93
C LEU A 522 3.81 1.87 12.71
N TYR A 523 3.42 1.09 13.73
CA TYR A 523 3.46 -0.37 13.65
C TYR A 523 2.39 -0.92 12.71
N SER A 524 1.24 -0.24 12.53
CA SER A 524 0.24 -0.64 11.53
C SER A 524 0.67 -0.36 10.09
N ASN A 525 1.39 0.75 9.84
CA ASN A 525 2.01 1.03 8.54
C ASN A 525 3.12 -0.01 8.23
N LEU A 526 3.95 -0.37 9.22
CA LEU A 526 4.93 -1.46 9.07
C LEU A 526 4.26 -2.82 8.79
N TYR A 527 3.10 -3.09 9.41
CA TYR A 527 2.34 -4.30 9.14
C TYR A 527 1.82 -4.36 7.70
N ARG A 528 1.20 -3.28 7.19
CA ARG A 528 0.71 -3.22 5.79
C ARG A 528 1.86 -3.33 4.78
N LEU A 529 2.99 -2.66 5.04
CA LEU A 529 4.21 -2.77 4.24
C LEU A 529 4.64 -4.23 4.06
N TYR A 530 4.48 -5.11 5.05
CA TYR A 530 4.87 -6.52 4.94
C TYR A 530 3.70 -7.48 4.70
N LEU A 531 2.55 -7.02 4.18
CA LEU A 531 1.50 -7.91 3.67
C LEU A 531 1.74 -8.36 2.22
N TYR A 532 2.20 -7.44 1.37
CA TYR A 532 2.28 -7.61 -0.08
C TYR A 532 3.72 -7.43 -0.57
N PRO A 533 4.14 -8.00 -1.71
CA PRO A 533 3.47 -9.06 -2.43
C PRO A 533 3.30 -10.31 -1.57
N ASN A 534 2.29 -11.13 -1.90
CA ASN A 534 2.07 -12.43 -1.29
C ASN A 534 3.02 -13.47 -1.89
N SER A 535 3.42 -14.47 -1.10
CA SER A 535 4.03 -15.70 -1.63
C SER A 535 3.03 -16.42 -2.56
N GLY A 536 3.54 -16.97 -3.66
CA GLY A 536 2.78 -17.81 -4.60
C GLY A 536 3.38 -19.20 -4.77
N HIS A 537 4.20 -19.64 -3.81
CA HIS A 537 5.06 -20.83 -3.91
C HIS A 537 4.98 -21.70 -2.67
N GLU A 538 4.99 -23.00 -2.88
CA GLU A 538 4.73 -24.04 -1.88
C GLU A 538 5.98 -24.92 -1.69
N ASN A 539 6.11 -25.59 -0.54
CA ASN A 539 7.21 -26.53 -0.29
C ASN A 539 6.75 -27.97 -0.58
N ALA A 540 7.17 -28.53 -1.72
CA ALA A 540 6.93 -29.93 -2.08
C ALA A 540 7.90 -30.91 -1.38
N GLY A 541 8.92 -30.40 -0.68
CA GLY A 541 9.97 -31.16 -0.01
C GLY A 541 9.68 -31.36 1.47
N THR A 542 10.65 -31.06 2.34
CA THR A 542 10.49 -31.13 3.81
C THR A 542 10.91 -29.81 4.46
N ALA A 543 10.63 -29.63 5.76
CA ALA A 543 11.12 -28.47 6.50
C ALA A 543 12.66 -28.42 6.61
N ALA A 544 13.35 -29.57 6.59
CA ALA A 544 14.81 -29.65 6.67
C ALA A 544 15.53 -29.62 5.31
N ALA A 545 14.82 -30.01 4.24
CA ALA A 545 15.27 -29.97 2.86
C ALA A 545 14.09 -29.54 1.97
N PRO A 546 13.87 -28.22 1.80
CA PRO A 546 12.72 -27.71 1.06
C PRO A 546 12.91 -27.86 -0.45
N ASP A 547 11.82 -28.17 -1.14
CA ASP A 547 11.73 -28.20 -2.61
C ASP A 547 10.67 -27.19 -3.03
N TRP A 548 11.10 -25.97 -3.38
CA TRP A 548 10.21 -24.86 -3.66
C TRP A 548 9.63 -24.98 -5.07
N ARG A 549 8.31 -25.08 -5.15
CA ARG A 549 7.56 -25.19 -6.41
C ARG A 549 6.40 -24.21 -6.43
N TYR A 550 5.93 -23.82 -7.61
CA TYR A 550 4.71 -23.03 -7.75
C TYR A 550 3.87 -23.49 -8.95
N ALA A 551 2.55 -23.34 -8.83
CA ALA A 551 1.64 -23.43 -9.98
C ALA A 551 1.73 -22.12 -10.77
N SER A 552 2.11 -22.19 -12.04
CA SER A 552 2.45 -21.03 -12.87
C SER A 552 1.26 -20.11 -13.14
N GLN A 553 1.18 -18.99 -12.41
CA GLN A 553 0.16 -17.94 -12.57
C GLN A 553 0.52 -16.84 -13.59
N ALA A 554 1.71 -16.91 -14.21
CA ALA A 554 2.18 -15.98 -15.23
C ALA A 554 1.41 -16.13 -16.57
N SER A 555 0.18 -15.61 -16.60
CA SER A 555 -0.78 -15.73 -17.70
C SER A 555 -1.58 -14.43 -17.87
N ALA A 556 -1.96 -14.14 -19.12
CA ALA A 556 -2.88 -13.05 -19.51
C ALA A 556 -4.32 -13.55 -19.75
N SER A 557 -4.62 -14.81 -19.45
CA SER A 557 -5.99 -15.34 -19.56
C SER A 557 -6.81 -15.00 -18.31
N ASP A 558 -8.07 -14.61 -18.51
CA ASP A 558 -9.05 -14.43 -17.44
C ASP A 558 -9.68 -15.77 -16.98
N GLU A 559 -9.35 -16.88 -17.64
CA GLU A 559 -9.72 -18.25 -17.27
C GLU A 559 -8.46 -19.16 -17.23
N ASN A 560 -8.07 -19.65 -16.04
CA ASN A 560 -6.97 -20.63 -15.88
C ASN A 560 -7.33 -21.70 -14.82
N THR A 561 -8.63 -21.92 -14.56
CA THR A 561 -9.14 -22.80 -13.49
C THR A 561 -9.25 -24.27 -13.92
N ASP A 562 -8.47 -24.68 -14.92
CA ASP A 562 -8.42 -26.06 -15.42
C ASP A 562 -7.75 -27.00 -14.41
N GLY A 563 -8.39 -28.14 -14.19
CA GLY A 563 -7.94 -29.16 -13.24
C GLY A 563 -9.01 -30.20 -12.97
N SER A 564 -8.65 -31.24 -12.21
CA SER A 564 -9.62 -32.11 -11.56
C SER A 564 -10.11 -31.47 -10.25
N ALA A 565 -11.04 -32.14 -9.57
CA ALA A 565 -11.41 -31.82 -8.19
C ALA A 565 -10.27 -32.09 -7.16
N THR A 566 -9.11 -32.60 -7.61
CA THR A 566 -7.98 -32.97 -6.75
C THR A 566 -6.61 -32.38 -7.13
N ARG A 567 -6.41 -31.94 -8.39
CA ARG A 567 -5.12 -31.43 -8.89
C ARG A 567 -5.29 -30.44 -10.06
N SER A 568 -4.55 -29.33 -10.00
CA SER A 568 -4.51 -28.26 -11.01
C SER A 568 -3.78 -28.72 -12.26
N PHE A 569 -4.18 -28.20 -13.43
CA PHE A 569 -3.46 -28.40 -14.70
C PHE A 569 -2.55 -27.21 -15.07
N ALA A 570 -2.47 -26.18 -14.21
CA ALA A 570 -1.46 -25.14 -14.36
C ALA A 570 -0.04 -25.74 -14.29
N PRO A 571 0.92 -25.32 -15.16
CA PRO A 571 2.28 -25.86 -15.14
C PRO A 571 2.96 -25.65 -13.78
N VAL A 572 3.39 -26.72 -13.13
CA VAL A 572 4.21 -26.63 -11.91
C VAL A 572 5.65 -26.32 -12.31
N ARG A 573 6.25 -25.32 -11.65
CA ARG A 573 7.60 -24.80 -11.92
C ARG A 573 8.42 -24.72 -10.64
N ASP A 574 9.72 -24.53 -10.81
CA ASP A 574 10.73 -24.59 -9.76
C ASP A 574 11.06 -23.19 -9.25
N GLY A 575 11.33 -23.06 -7.95
CA GLY A 575 11.72 -21.79 -7.32
C GLY A 575 10.59 -21.11 -6.54
N LYS A 576 10.78 -19.83 -6.23
CA LYS A 576 9.87 -19.01 -5.43
C LYS A 576 9.29 -17.89 -6.30
N VAL A 577 7.97 -17.82 -6.43
CA VAL A 577 7.26 -16.70 -7.09
C VAL A 577 6.52 -15.85 -6.06
N TYR A 578 6.33 -14.57 -6.36
CA TYR A 578 5.54 -13.62 -5.58
C TYR A 578 4.49 -12.95 -6.48
N VAL A 579 3.34 -12.60 -5.91
CA VAL A 579 2.14 -12.10 -6.63
C VAL A 579 1.41 -11.02 -5.81
N ASN A 580 0.33 -10.44 -6.32
CA ASN A 580 -0.44 -9.37 -5.64
C ASN A 580 0.39 -8.10 -5.42
N ASN A 581 0.69 -7.39 -6.50
CA ASN A 581 1.49 -6.16 -6.45
C ASN A 581 1.18 -5.23 -7.63
N GLY A 582 0.75 -4.00 -7.33
CA GLY A 582 0.78 -2.89 -8.28
C GLY A 582 2.16 -2.26 -8.33
N PHE A 583 2.89 -2.40 -9.45
CA PHE A 583 4.20 -1.75 -9.58
C PHE A 583 4.09 -0.24 -9.74
N TRP A 584 2.99 0.28 -10.31
CA TRP A 584 2.74 1.72 -10.43
C TRP A 584 2.73 2.39 -9.05
N ASP A 585 2.04 1.78 -8.09
CA ASP A 585 1.94 2.22 -6.71
C ASP A 585 3.30 2.00 -6.02
N THR A 586 3.66 0.73 -5.84
CA THR A 586 4.72 0.30 -4.92
C THR A 586 6.12 0.80 -5.29
N PHE A 587 6.41 1.18 -6.54
CA PHE A 587 7.76 1.65 -6.89
C PHE A 587 8.13 2.93 -6.14
N ARG A 588 7.15 3.78 -5.80
CA ARG A 588 7.35 5.11 -5.22
C ARG A 588 8.01 5.07 -3.84
N THR A 589 7.59 4.14 -2.97
CA THR A 589 8.04 4.08 -1.56
C THR A 589 8.21 2.66 -1.02
N THR A 590 7.35 1.70 -1.38
CA THR A 590 7.38 0.30 -0.91
C THR A 590 8.69 -0.41 -1.27
N TRP A 591 9.11 -0.41 -2.54
CA TRP A 591 10.38 -1.04 -2.95
C TRP A 591 11.62 -0.39 -2.30
N PRO A 592 11.72 0.95 -2.19
CA PRO A 592 12.73 1.61 -1.37
C PRO A 592 12.74 1.21 0.11
N ALA A 593 11.57 0.96 0.70
CA ALA A 593 11.45 0.53 2.09
C ALA A 593 12.01 -0.89 2.27
N TYR A 594 11.72 -1.80 1.33
CA TYR A 594 12.37 -3.12 1.31
C TYR A 594 13.89 -2.98 1.16
N ALA A 595 14.37 -2.21 0.18
CA ALA A 595 15.81 -2.02 -0.06
C ALA A 595 16.57 -1.44 1.16
N LEU A 596 15.93 -0.59 1.98
CA LEU A 596 16.57 -0.02 3.17
C LEU A 596 16.42 -0.89 4.43
N PHE A 597 15.21 -1.34 4.75
CA PHE A 597 14.92 -1.98 6.04
C PHE A 597 15.12 -3.49 6.02
N THR A 598 14.79 -4.14 4.90
CA THR A 598 14.74 -5.61 4.72
C THR A 598 15.33 -6.03 3.37
N LYS A 599 16.60 -5.66 3.13
CA LYS A 599 17.34 -5.86 1.88
C LYS A 599 17.36 -7.30 1.35
N ASP A 600 17.41 -8.31 2.21
CA ASP A 600 17.53 -9.71 1.78
C ASP A 600 16.15 -10.26 1.36
N ASP A 601 15.09 -9.83 2.06
CA ASP A 601 13.70 -10.03 1.65
C ASP A 601 13.47 -9.35 0.29
N ALA A 602 13.93 -8.09 0.12
CA ALA A 602 13.83 -7.34 -1.13
C ALA A 602 14.45 -8.10 -2.32
N GLY A 603 15.65 -8.68 -2.12
CA GLY A 603 16.34 -9.49 -3.12
C GLY A 603 15.56 -10.74 -3.54
N ALA A 604 14.95 -11.43 -2.57
CA ALA A 604 14.09 -12.58 -2.83
C ALA A 604 12.79 -12.19 -3.56
N LEU A 605 12.20 -11.04 -3.23
CA LEU A 605 11.03 -10.51 -3.93
C LEU A 605 11.34 -10.22 -5.41
N VAL A 606 12.45 -9.54 -5.72
CA VAL A 606 12.89 -9.30 -7.11
C VAL A 606 13.08 -10.62 -7.85
N GLN A 607 13.78 -11.60 -7.25
CA GLN A 607 13.98 -12.91 -7.90
C GLN A 607 12.66 -13.61 -8.22
N GLY A 608 11.63 -13.50 -7.38
CA GLY A 608 10.34 -14.13 -7.68
C GLY A 608 9.55 -13.49 -8.82
N PHE A 609 9.73 -12.19 -9.07
CA PHE A 609 9.23 -11.58 -10.31
C PHE A 609 10.10 -11.93 -11.53
N ILE A 610 11.38 -12.26 -11.35
CA ILE A 610 12.19 -12.89 -12.41
C ILE A 610 11.70 -14.31 -12.71
N GLU A 611 11.24 -15.09 -11.72
CA GLU A 611 10.57 -16.37 -12.01
C GLU A 611 9.26 -16.17 -12.80
N GLN A 612 8.49 -15.11 -12.52
CA GLN A 612 7.33 -14.75 -13.36
C GLN A 612 7.74 -14.41 -14.81
N TYR A 613 8.82 -13.66 -15.00
CA TYR A 613 9.41 -13.36 -16.31
C TYR A 613 9.89 -14.63 -17.04
N ARG A 614 10.56 -15.55 -16.35
CA ARG A 614 10.93 -16.87 -16.90
C ARG A 614 9.71 -17.74 -17.24
N ALA A 615 8.61 -17.57 -16.48
CA ALA A 615 7.41 -18.38 -16.63
C ALA A 615 6.53 -17.97 -17.83
N GLY A 616 6.29 -16.67 -18.00
CA GLY A 616 5.38 -16.10 -19.03
C GLY A 616 6.00 -15.06 -19.97
N GLY A 617 7.32 -14.81 -19.86
CA GLY A 617 8.08 -13.94 -20.76
C GLY A 617 7.99 -12.44 -20.48
N TRP A 618 7.26 -12.01 -19.45
CA TRP A 618 7.08 -10.61 -19.04
C TRP A 618 6.96 -10.53 -17.51
N VAL A 619 7.30 -9.38 -16.93
CA VAL A 619 6.93 -9.02 -15.54
C VAL A 619 5.59 -8.30 -15.59
N ALA A 620 4.69 -8.60 -14.64
CA ALA A 620 3.40 -7.93 -14.53
C ALA A 620 3.56 -6.44 -14.23
N ARG A 621 2.68 -5.60 -14.80
CA ARG A 621 2.50 -4.19 -14.37
C ARG A 621 1.71 -4.14 -13.07
N TRP A 622 0.58 -4.84 -13.09
CA TRP A 622 -0.22 -5.20 -11.93
C TRP A 622 -0.32 -6.73 -11.87
N SER A 623 0.10 -7.33 -10.75
CA SER A 623 -0.04 -8.77 -10.50
C SER A 623 -1.24 -9.04 -9.61
N SER A 624 -2.20 -9.88 -10.02
CA SER A 624 -3.28 -10.36 -9.14
C SER A 624 -3.98 -11.66 -9.59
N PRO A 625 -3.28 -12.80 -9.78
CA PRO A 625 -1.84 -13.01 -9.60
C PRO A 625 -1.04 -12.94 -10.92
N GLY A 626 -1.70 -13.13 -12.06
CA GLY A 626 -1.11 -12.99 -13.40
C GLY A 626 -1.11 -11.56 -13.89
N TYR A 627 -1.11 -11.39 -15.22
CA TYR A 627 -0.97 -10.10 -15.88
C TYR A 627 -2.30 -9.34 -15.92
N ALA A 628 -2.61 -8.58 -14.87
CA ALA A 628 -3.80 -7.73 -14.87
C ALA A 628 -3.54 -6.43 -15.65
N ASP A 629 -4.49 -6.06 -16.51
CA ASP A 629 -4.43 -4.81 -17.26
C ASP A 629 -5.03 -3.64 -16.46
N LEU A 630 -4.28 -3.18 -15.46
CA LEU A 630 -4.60 -1.99 -14.66
C LEU A 630 -3.39 -1.03 -14.61
N MET A 631 -3.66 0.27 -14.43
CA MET A 631 -2.70 1.38 -14.37
C MET A 631 -1.77 1.50 -15.58
N VAL A 632 -0.76 2.37 -15.47
CA VAL A 632 0.17 2.75 -16.54
C VAL A 632 1.63 2.50 -16.14
N GLY A 633 2.54 2.59 -17.12
CA GLY A 633 3.97 2.41 -16.92
C GLY A 633 4.40 0.94 -16.75
N THR A 634 5.70 0.70 -16.62
CA THR A 634 6.30 -0.64 -16.41
C THR A 634 7.21 -0.62 -15.19
N SER A 635 6.69 -0.12 -14.06
CA SER A 635 7.51 0.34 -12.93
C SER A 635 8.26 -0.72 -12.10
N SER A 636 8.24 -1.98 -12.54
CA SER A 636 9.25 -2.97 -12.18
C SER A 636 10.62 -2.62 -12.77
N ASP A 637 10.70 -1.97 -13.93
CA ASP A 637 11.94 -1.52 -14.58
C ASP A 637 12.77 -0.65 -13.61
N VAL A 638 12.15 0.40 -13.06
CA VAL A 638 12.80 1.32 -12.11
C VAL A 638 12.98 0.70 -10.72
N ALA A 639 12.04 -0.12 -10.24
CA ALA A 639 12.14 -0.74 -8.91
C ALA A 639 13.31 -1.74 -8.82
N PHE A 640 13.53 -2.55 -9.85
CA PHE A 640 14.63 -3.53 -9.86
C PHE A 640 15.99 -2.85 -10.11
N ALA A 641 16.02 -1.80 -10.95
CA ALA A 641 17.21 -0.94 -11.09
C ALA A 641 17.56 -0.26 -9.75
N ASP A 642 16.58 0.30 -9.05
CA ASP A 642 16.75 0.95 -7.74
C ASP A 642 17.34 0.01 -6.68
N ALA A 643 16.76 -1.19 -6.52
CA ALA A 643 17.30 -2.23 -5.65
C ALA A 643 18.74 -2.60 -6.03
N TRP A 644 19.02 -2.89 -7.30
CA TRP A 644 20.38 -3.28 -7.70
C TRP A 644 21.41 -2.16 -7.47
N LEU A 645 21.07 -0.92 -7.82
CA LEU A 645 21.93 0.25 -7.65
C LEU A 645 22.16 0.63 -6.17
N LYS A 646 21.24 0.24 -5.28
CA LYS A 646 21.40 0.31 -3.82
C LYS A 646 22.27 -0.83 -3.25
N GLY A 647 22.68 -1.79 -4.08
CA GLY A 647 23.56 -2.90 -3.70
C GLY A 647 22.81 -4.14 -3.21
N ILE A 648 21.51 -4.24 -3.52
CA ILE A 648 20.70 -5.42 -3.20
C ILE A 648 21.07 -6.57 -4.16
N GLY A 649 21.29 -7.76 -3.59
CA GLY A 649 21.58 -9.00 -4.33
C GLY A 649 20.53 -10.07 -4.09
N GLY A 650 20.86 -11.33 -4.39
CA GLY A 650 19.91 -12.46 -4.27
C GLY A 650 19.09 -12.74 -5.54
N PHE A 651 19.28 -11.95 -6.59
CA PHE A 651 18.70 -12.10 -7.92
C PHE A 651 19.77 -11.90 -9.01
N ASP A 652 19.49 -12.29 -10.25
CA ASP A 652 20.37 -12.02 -11.40
C ASP A 652 20.07 -10.63 -12.01
N PRO A 653 21.02 -9.67 -11.96
CA PRO A 653 20.80 -8.34 -12.52
C PRO A 653 20.82 -8.32 -14.06
N GLN A 654 21.43 -9.29 -14.74
CA GLN A 654 21.35 -9.39 -16.20
C GLN A 654 19.97 -9.87 -16.65
N GLU A 655 19.31 -10.75 -15.90
CA GLU A 655 17.92 -11.13 -16.16
C GLU A 655 16.93 -10.00 -15.82
N ALA A 656 17.13 -9.32 -14.68
CA ALA A 656 16.34 -8.13 -14.34
C ALA A 656 16.45 -7.04 -15.42
N TYR A 657 17.67 -6.77 -15.89
CA TYR A 657 17.90 -5.85 -17.01
C TYR A 657 17.28 -6.36 -18.31
N ALA A 658 17.34 -7.66 -18.62
CA ALA A 658 16.72 -8.21 -19.82
C ALA A 658 15.19 -8.06 -19.82
N ALA A 659 14.54 -8.21 -18.66
CA ALA A 659 13.10 -7.96 -18.51
C ALA A 659 12.75 -6.48 -18.73
N ALA A 660 13.49 -5.57 -18.11
CA ALA A 660 13.27 -4.12 -18.26
C ALA A 660 13.60 -3.62 -19.67
N LEU A 661 14.67 -4.12 -20.28
CA LEU A 661 15.03 -3.87 -21.67
C LEU A 661 13.91 -4.35 -22.61
N LYS A 662 13.25 -5.48 -22.31
CA LYS A 662 12.11 -5.95 -23.09
C LYS A 662 10.92 -4.97 -23.00
N ASN A 663 10.55 -4.54 -21.79
CA ASN A 663 9.53 -3.51 -21.57
C ASN A 663 9.85 -2.18 -22.30
N ALA A 664 11.13 -1.82 -22.42
CA ALA A 664 11.57 -0.58 -23.04
C ALA A 664 11.90 -0.68 -24.55
N THR A 665 12.01 -1.88 -25.13
CA THR A 665 12.37 -2.09 -26.57
C THR A 665 11.41 -2.94 -27.41
N VAL A 666 10.44 -3.65 -26.83
CA VAL A 666 9.59 -4.60 -27.58
C VAL A 666 8.12 -4.20 -27.54
N VAL A 667 7.49 -4.10 -28.71
CA VAL A 667 6.03 -3.90 -28.83
C VAL A 667 5.30 -5.08 -28.15
N PRO A 668 4.39 -4.82 -27.19
CA PRO A 668 3.71 -5.90 -26.47
C PRO A 668 2.71 -6.64 -27.39
N PRO A 669 2.51 -7.96 -27.19
CA PRO A 669 1.59 -8.76 -28.01
C PRO A 669 0.11 -8.43 -27.76
N ASP A 670 -0.20 -7.89 -26.58
CA ASP A 670 -1.55 -7.54 -26.14
C ASP A 670 -1.50 -6.52 -24.97
N ARG A 671 -2.67 -6.09 -24.50
CA ARG A 671 -2.84 -5.01 -23.51
C ARG A 671 -2.24 -5.27 -22.12
N HIS A 672 -2.06 -6.53 -21.71
CA HIS A 672 -1.79 -6.88 -20.31
C HIS A 672 -0.33 -6.68 -19.88
N VAL A 673 0.59 -6.57 -20.85
CA VAL A 673 2.06 -6.56 -20.63
C VAL A 673 2.73 -5.43 -21.42
N GLY A 674 3.98 -5.09 -21.06
CA GLY A 674 4.76 -4.04 -21.73
C GLY A 674 4.09 -2.65 -21.70
N ARG A 675 4.45 -1.78 -22.66
CA ARG A 675 3.99 -0.38 -22.72
C ARG A 675 2.95 -0.19 -23.84
N LYS A 676 1.80 0.40 -23.53
CA LYS A 676 0.72 0.63 -24.52
C LYS A 676 1.11 1.71 -25.54
N GLY A 677 0.70 1.55 -26.80
CA GLY A 677 1.02 2.48 -27.91
C GLY A 677 2.48 2.45 -28.40
N MET A 678 3.27 1.48 -27.93
CA MET A 678 4.71 1.38 -28.18
C MET A 678 5.09 1.05 -29.62
N ASP A 679 4.14 0.52 -30.39
CA ASP A 679 4.20 0.36 -31.85
C ASP A 679 4.61 1.64 -32.58
N ARG A 680 4.28 2.82 -32.02
CA ARG A 680 4.54 4.13 -32.62
C ARG A 680 5.19 5.13 -31.66
N SER A 681 4.93 5.02 -30.35
CA SER A 681 5.45 5.99 -29.36
C SER A 681 6.98 5.95 -29.21
N THR A 682 7.61 4.83 -29.57
CA THR A 682 9.06 4.65 -29.52
C THR A 682 9.80 5.67 -30.38
N PHE A 683 9.28 5.95 -31.58
CA PHE A 683 9.92 6.80 -32.61
C PHE A 683 9.43 8.25 -32.50
N ARG A 684 8.13 8.44 -32.21
CA ARG A 684 7.52 9.76 -31.95
C ARG A 684 8.01 10.41 -30.66
N GLY A 685 8.56 9.64 -29.73
CA GLY A 685 9.04 10.09 -28.41
C GLY A 685 7.95 10.24 -27.35
N TYR A 686 6.67 10.04 -27.70
CA TYR A 686 5.52 10.09 -26.79
C TYR A 686 4.38 9.20 -27.30
N ALA A 687 3.55 8.68 -26.38
CA ALA A 687 2.30 8.02 -26.73
C ALA A 687 1.18 9.07 -26.93
N THR A 688 0.42 8.91 -28.00
CA THR A 688 -0.55 9.91 -28.48
C THR A 688 -1.86 9.89 -27.68
N ALA A 689 -2.59 11.00 -27.69
CA ALA A 689 -3.79 11.23 -26.86
C ALA A 689 -5.04 10.39 -27.25
N ASP A 690 -4.95 9.59 -28.31
CA ASP A 690 -5.88 8.52 -28.68
C ASP A 690 -5.53 7.18 -28.01
N VAL A 691 -4.29 6.99 -27.54
CA VAL A 691 -3.97 6.00 -26.52
C VAL A 691 -4.55 6.48 -25.19
N HIS A 692 -5.39 5.66 -24.57
CA HIS A 692 -5.94 5.94 -23.24
C HIS A 692 -4.79 6.20 -22.25
N GLU A 693 -4.77 7.41 -21.67
CA GLU A 693 -3.75 7.91 -20.74
C GLU A 693 -2.33 7.97 -21.34
N GLY A 694 -2.20 8.14 -22.67
CA GLY A 694 -0.92 8.15 -23.39
C GLY A 694 0.13 9.16 -22.87
N MET A 695 -0.33 10.29 -22.33
CA MET A 695 0.54 11.27 -21.66
C MET A 695 1.18 10.65 -20.40
N SER A 696 0.38 10.02 -19.53
CA SER A 696 0.85 9.31 -18.33
C SER A 696 1.74 8.10 -18.65
N TRP A 697 1.42 7.34 -19.72
CA TRP A 697 2.31 6.30 -20.25
C TRP A 697 3.70 6.81 -20.62
N THR A 698 3.78 8.03 -21.17
CA THR A 698 5.05 8.66 -21.54
C THR A 698 5.81 9.16 -20.30
N MET A 699 5.11 9.75 -19.33
CA MET A 699 5.70 10.23 -18.07
C MET A 699 6.35 9.10 -17.26
N GLU A 700 5.58 8.05 -16.96
CA GLU A 700 6.09 6.88 -16.25
C GLU A 700 7.10 6.10 -17.11
N GLY A 701 6.96 6.15 -18.45
CA GLY A 701 7.95 5.60 -19.39
C GLY A 701 9.33 6.27 -19.29
N ALA A 702 9.38 7.59 -19.18
CA ALA A 702 10.62 8.35 -19.03
C ALA A 702 11.31 8.09 -17.68
N LEU A 703 10.52 7.96 -16.60
CA LEU A 703 11.04 7.58 -15.27
C LEU A 703 11.59 6.14 -15.28
N ASN A 704 10.93 5.22 -15.98
CA ASN A 704 11.42 3.86 -16.14
C ASN A 704 12.70 3.77 -16.98
N ASP A 705 12.79 4.55 -18.07
CA ASP A 705 13.99 4.61 -18.90
C ASP A 705 15.19 5.23 -18.15
N PHE A 706 14.98 6.10 -17.15
CA PHE A 706 16.04 6.53 -16.23
C PHE A 706 16.61 5.36 -15.42
N GLY A 707 15.76 4.48 -14.91
CA GLY A 707 16.18 3.24 -14.22
C GLY A 707 16.99 2.32 -15.15
N VAL A 708 16.47 2.06 -16.36
CA VAL A 708 17.14 1.23 -17.38
C VAL A 708 18.50 1.84 -17.79
N ALA A 709 18.60 3.16 -17.94
CA ALA A 709 19.84 3.85 -18.28
C ALA A 709 20.92 3.68 -17.21
N ASN A 710 20.57 3.88 -15.93
CA ASN A 710 21.50 3.74 -14.81
C ASN A 710 21.95 2.27 -14.64
N MET A 711 21.03 1.31 -14.85
CA MET A 711 21.33 -0.11 -14.83
C MET A 711 22.29 -0.52 -15.96
N ALA A 712 22.01 -0.07 -17.20
CA ALA A 712 22.89 -0.29 -18.34
C ALA A 712 24.29 0.31 -18.12
N GLU A 713 24.41 1.48 -17.50
CA GLU A 713 25.71 2.10 -17.23
C GLU A 713 26.58 1.29 -16.25
N VAL A 714 25.98 0.69 -15.21
CA VAL A 714 26.72 -0.18 -14.28
C VAL A 714 27.05 -1.53 -14.92
N LEU A 715 26.15 -2.10 -15.72
CA LEU A 715 26.45 -3.31 -16.51
C LEU A 715 27.58 -3.08 -17.53
N ALA A 716 27.66 -1.91 -18.17
CA ALA A 716 28.76 -1.55 -19.06
C ALA A 716 30.12 -1.54 -18.34
N LYS A 717 30.16 -1.02 -17.10
CA LYS A 717 31.37 -0.98 -16.26
C LYS A 717 31.79 -2.39 -15.78
N GLN A 718 30.84 -3.30 -15.62
CA GLN A 718 31.08 -4.69 -15.18
C GLN A 718 31.29 -5.68 -16.34
N ALA A 719 30.97 -5.33 -17.58
CA ALA A 719 30.98 -6.25 -18.71
C ALA A 719 32.39 -6.78 -19.08
N ASP A 720 32.55 -8.09 -19.07
CA ASP A 720 33.82 -8.79 -19.39
C ASP A 720 34.26 -8.62 -20.85
N THR A 721 33.31 -8.53 -21.79
CA THR A 721 33.61 -8.45 -23.23
C THR A 721 33.44 -7.02 -23.77
N PRO A 722 34.30 -6.58 -24.72
CA PRO A 722 34.14 -5.28 -25.38
C PRO A 722 32.79 -5.11 -26.08
N ALA A 723 32.22 -6.19 -26.62
CA ALA A 723 30.92 -6.16 -27.29
C ALA A 723 29.76 -5.92 -26.31
N ALA A 724 29.73 -6.62 -25.16
CA ALA A 724 28.74 -6.37 -24.13
C ALA A 724 28.90 -4.97 -23.52
N ARG A 725 30.14 -4.52 -23.31
CA ARG A 725 30.46 -3.17 -22.84
C ARG A 725 29.92 -2.08 -23.77
N GLU A 726 30.19 -2.17 -25.07
CA GLU A 726 29.71 -1.16 -26.03
C GLU A 726 28.20 -1.22 -26.23
N ARG A 727 27.59 -2.42 -26.17
CA ARG A 727 26.13 -2.58 -26.17
C ARG A 727 25.50 -1.84 -25.00
N TYR A 728 25.87 -2.20 -23.77
CA TYR A 728 25.33 -1.57 -22.56
C TYR A 728 25.66 -0.07 -22.49
N ALA A 729 26.84 0.36 -22.94
CA ALA A 729 27.21 1.78 -23.01
C ALA A 729 26.48 2.56 -24.12
N THR A 730 25.90 1.90 -25.13
CA THR A 730 25.00 2.50 -26.12
C THR A 730 23.58 2.54 -25.59
N GLU A 731 23.10 1.45 -25.00
CA GLU A 731 21.77 1.36 -24.38
C GLU A 731 21.62 2.39 -23.24
N ALA A 732 22.63 2.54 -22.37
CA ALA A 732 22.66 3.56 -21.32
C ALA A 732 22.55 5.01 -21.85
N ASP A 733 23.13 5.28 -23.01
CA ASP A 733 23.17 6.60 -23.66
C ASP A 733 21.83 6.92 -24.33
N TYR A 734 21.25 5.94 -25.03
CA TYR A 734 19.91 6.01 -25.62
C TYR A 734 18.81 6.18 -24.56
N PHE A 735 18.79 5.33 -23.52
CA PHE A 735 17.77 5.44 -22.46
C PHE A 735 17.95 6.69 -21.60
N ARG A 736 19.18 7.21 -21.44
CA ARG A 736 19.44 8.51 -20.78
C ARG A 736 18.77 9.69 -21.50
N HIS A 737 18.72 9.67 -22.82
CA HIS A 737 17.99 10.68 -23.60
C HIS A 737 16.48 10.42 -23.59
N ARG A 738 16.04 9.15 -23.66
CA ARG A 738 14.61 8.81 -23.49
C ARG A 738 14.05 9.20 -22.13
N ALA A 739 14.85 9.16 -21.07
CA ALA A 739 14.47 9.67 -19.75
C ALA A 739 14.16 11.18 -19.74
N GLY A 740 14.53 11.94 -20.77
CA GLY A 740 14.16 13.34 -20.97
C GLY A 740 12.84 13.57 -21.71
N THR A 741 12.20 12.55 -22.32
CA THR A 741 11.06 12.74 -23.24
C THR A 741 9.81 13.35 -22.61
N TYR A 742 9.70 13.32 -21.27
CA TYR A 742 8.68 14.07 -20.53
C TYR A 742 8.58 15.54 -20.98
N ALA A 743 9.72 16.16 -21.34
CA ALA A 743 9.79 17.53 -21.83
C ALA A 743 9.05 17.76 -23.16
N THR A 744 8.84 16.72 -23.98
CA THR A 744 8.06 16.84 -25.23
C THR A 744 6.59 17.14 -24.97
N LEU A 745 6.06 16.72 -23.82
CA LEU A 745 4.67 16.89 -23.42
C LEU A 745 4.42 18.19 -22.63
N PHE A 746 5.45 18.98 -22.36
CA PHE A 746 5.30 20.29 -21.73
C PHE A 746 4.84 21.33 -22.75
N ASP A 747 3.65 21.88 -22.57
CA ASP A 747 3.16 23.02 -23.33
C ASP A 747 3.53 24.33 -22.61
N PRO A 748 4.51 25.11 -23.10
CA PRO A 748 4.90 26.37 -22.47
C PRO A 748 3.84 27.46 -22.63
N ALA A 749 2.83 27.30 -23.51
CA ALA A 749 1.73 28.24 -23.66
C ALA A 749 0.64 28.02 -22.60
N ALA A 750 0.32 26.76 -22.27
CA ALA A 750 -0.51 26.43 -21.11
C ALA A 750 0.25 26.53 -19.78
N GLY A 751 1.57 26.30 -19.81
CA GLY A 751 2.43 26.22 -18.64
C GLY A 751 2.25 24.91 -17.85
N PHE A 752 1.86 23.82 -18.52
CA PHE A 752 1.55 22.51 -17.95
C PHE A 752 1.94 21.38 -18.92
N PHE A 753 1.91 20.13 -18.44
CA PHE A 753 1.98 18.97 -19.32
C PHE A 753 0.59 18.61 -19.86
N GLN A 754 0.48 18.36 -21.17
CA GLN A 754 -0.73 17.87 -21.81
C GLN A 754 -0.42 16.89 -22.95
N GLY A 755 -1.40 16.06 -23.32
CA GLY A 755 -1.25 15.09 -24.39
C GLY A 755 -1.06 15.71 -25.77
N ARG A 756 -0.57 14.90 -26.73
CA ARG A 756 -0.40 15.28 -28.13
C ARG A 756 -1.14 14.32 -29.06
N LYS A 757 -1.74 14.85 -30.11
CA LYS A 757 -2.43 14.07 -31.16
C LYS A 757 -1.39 13.41 -32.09
N PRO A 758 -1.77 12.41 -32.91
CA PRO A 758 -0.87 11.76 -33.87
C PRO A 758 -0.19 12.67 -34.91
N ASP A 759 -0.67 13.90 -35.10
CA ASP A 759 -0.05 14.92 -35.98
C ASP A 759 0.97 15.82 -35.26
N GLY A 760 1.24 15.58 -33.97
CA GLY A 760 2.13 16.37 -33.14
C GLY A 760 1.49 17.62 -32.50
N SER A 761 0.24 17.95 -32.82
CA SER A 761 -0.49 19.05 -32.18
C SER A 761 -0.88 18.71 -30.72
N TRP A 762 -0.99 19.73 -29.87
CA TRP A 762 -1.50 19.57 -28.50
C TRP A 762 -2.93 19.05 -28.47
N ARG A 763 -3.33 18.35 -27.39
CA ARG A 763 -4.69 17.84 -27.21
C ARG A 763 -5.70 18.99 -27.23
N LEU A 764 -5.43 20.05 -26.46
CA LEU A 764 -6.21 21.29 -26.37
C LEU A 764 -5.35 22.49 -26.76
N ASP A 765 -5.97 23.53 -27.32
CA ASP A 765 -5.34 24.85 -27.39
C ASP A 765 -5.10 25.38 -25.97
N ALA A 766 -3.95 26.02 -25.71
CA ALA A 766 -3.61 26.55 -24.38
C ALA A 766 -4.66 27.52 -23.78
N LYS A 767 -5.49 28.16 -24.61
CA LYS A 767 -6.62 29.02 -24.20
C LYS A 767 -7.84 28.26 -23.67
N ASP A 768 -7.98 26.99 -24.01
CA ASP A 768 -9.12 26.13 -23.66
C ASP A 768 -8.72 25.04 -22.63
N TYR A 769 -7.45 25.04 -22.21
CA TYR A 769 -6.89 24.09 -21.25
C TYR A 769 -7.18 24.55 -19.81
N ASP A 770 -7.82 23.68 -19.02
CA ASP A 770 -8.00 23.88 -17.58
C ASP A 770 -7.28 22.75 -16.80
N PRO A 771 -6.23 23.07 -16.00
CA PRO A 771 -5.43 22.07 -15.28
C PRO A 771 -6.20 21.32 -14.19
N ARG A 772 -7.43 21.75 -13.87
CA ARG A 772 -8.29 21.07 -12.88
C ARG A 772 -9.00 19.85 -13.45
N VAL A 773 -9.13 19.74 -14.78
CA VAL A 773 -9.87 18.64 -15.40
C VAL A 773 -9.15 17.31 -15.22
N TRP A 774 -9.83 16.36 -14.60
CA TRP A 774 -9.34 15.03 -14.28
C TRP A 774 -9.39 14.06 -15.49
N GLY A 775 -8.51 13.06 -15.48
CA GLY A 775 -8.50 11.99 -16.47
C GLY A 775 -7.92 12.40 -17.84
N HIS A 776 -8.47 11.85 -18.92
CA HIS A 776 -8.10 12.09 -20.33
C HIS A 776 -6.65 11.75 -20.72
N ASP A 777 -5.70 12.53 -20.22
CA ASP A 777 -4.25 12.40 -20.35
C ASP A 777 -3.62 11.81 -19.07
N TYR A 778 -4.23 12.13 -17.92
CA TYR A 778 -3.77 11.83 -16.57
C TYR A 778 -4.44 10.55 -16.04
N THR A 779 -3.66 9.62 -15.50
CA THR A 779 -4.19 8.53 -14.67
C THR A 779 -4.53 9.08 -13.28
N GLU A 780 -5.78 8.90 -12.83
CA GLU A 780 -6.28 9.21 -11.47
C GLU A 780 -5.93 10.60 -10.92
N SER A 781 -5.81 11.59 -11.81
CA SER A 781 -5.48 12.96 -11.41
C SER A 781 -5.79 13.96 -12.51
N ASN A 782 -5.27 15.18 -12.34
CA ASN A 782 -5.40 16.29 -13.27
C ASN A 782 -4.03 16.93 -13.61
N GLY A 783 -4.05 18.00 -14.40
CA GLY A 783 -2.85 18.74 -14.81
C GLY A 783 -2.09 19.38 -13.65
N TRP A 784 -2.75 19.69 -12.53
CA TRP A 784 -2.09 20.23 -11.34
C TRP A 784 -1.17 19.22 -10.66
N THR A 785 -1.57 17.97 -10.53
CA THR A 785 -0.71 16.91 -9.97
C THR A 785 0.43 16.57 -10.94
N PHE A 786 0.09 16.38 -12.23
CA PHE A 786 1.08 16.01 -13.25
C PHE A 786 2.07 17.13 -13.61
N ALA A 787 1.84 18.36 -13.14
CA ALA A 787 2.79 19.48 -13.24
C ALA A 787 4.20 19.19 -12.68
N PHE A 788 4.38 18.11 -11.91
CA PHE A 788 5.62 17.80 -11.20
C PHE A 788 6.14 16.36 -11.35
N THR A 789 5.56 15.52 -12.22
CA THR A 789 5.83 14.05 -12.26
C THR A 789 7.28 13.67 -12.65
N ALA A 790 8.07 14.58 -13.24
CA ALA A 790 9.48 14.35 -13.60
C ALA A 790 10.45 14.39 -12.39
N ALA A 791 10.17 13.63 -11.33
CA ALA A 791 10.91 13.65 -10.07
C ALA A 791 12.40 13.24 -10.19
N HIS A 792 12.71 12.39 -11.17
CA HIS A 792 14.08 11.98 -11.52
C HIS A 792 14.92 13.14 -12.07
N ASP A 793 14.28 14.21 -12.56
CA ASP A 793 14.94 15.34 -13.23
C ASP A 793 14.41 16.73 -12.79
N GLY A 794 14.43 17.02 -11.49
CA GLY A 794 13.87 18.28 -10.97
C GLY A 794 14.59 19.58 -11.39
N GLU A 795 15.86 19.57 -11.78
CA GLU A 795 16.51 20.75 -12.38
C GLU A 795 16.09 20.93 -13.86
N GLY A 796 15.82 19.84 -14.60
CA GLY A 796 15.23 19.92 -15.94
C GLY A 796 13.78 20.39 -15.91
N LEU A 797 12.97 19.88 -14.96
CA LEU A 797 11.63 20.40 -14.67
C LEU A 797 11.67 21.90 -14.29
N ALA A 798 12.64 22.31 -13.47
CA ALA A 798 12.84 23.73 -13.16
C ALA A 798 13.18 24.54 -14.41
N ALA A 799 13.98 24.01 -15.35
CA ALA A 799 14.31 24.69 -16.60
C ALA A 799 13.10 24.88 -17.52
N LEU A 800 12.16 23.92 -17.56
CA LEU A 800 10.88 24.06 -18.30
C LEU A 800 10.01 25.21 -17.76
N TYR A 801 9.95 25.38 -16.43
CA TYR A 801 9.22 26.49 -15.81
C TYR A 801 9.94 27.86 -15.86
N GLY A 802 11.18 27.93 -16.38
CA GLY A 802 11.98 29.16 -16.40
C GLY A 802 12.83 29.40 -15.14
N GLY A 803 13.06 28.36 -14.34
CA GLY A 803 14.04 28.33 -13.26
C GLY A 803 13.47 28.01 -11.87
N ARG A 804 14.36 27.83 -10.89
CA ARG A 804 14.06 27.43 -9.50
C ARG A 804 12.98 28.30 -8.82
N ALA A 805 13.00 29.62 -9.08
CA ALA A 805 12.01 30.55 -8.54
C ALA A 805 10.60 30.31 -9.13
N GLN A 806 10.50 29.96 -10.41
CA GLN A 806 9.23 29.72 -11.08
C GLN A 806 8.66 28.34 -10.73
N LEU A 807 9.51 27.33 -10.51
CA LEU A 807 9.12 26.07 -9.90
C LEU A 807 8.55 26.28 -8.49
N ALA A 808 9.17 27.12 -7.65
CA ALA A 808 8.60 27.50 -6.36
C ALA A 808 7.24 28.19 -6.50
N ALA A 809 7.09 29.15 -7.42
CA ALA A 809 5.82 29.84 -7.64
C ALA A 809 4.71 28.90 -8.17
N LYS A 810 5.05 27.92 -9.00
CA LYS A 810 4.14 26.86 -9.47
C LYS A 810 3.66 25.99 -8.30
N LEU A 811 4.58 25.57 -7.43
CA LEU A 811 4.26 24.80 -6.21
C LEU A 811 3.41 25.64 -5.22
N ASP A 812 3.76 26.91 -5.00
CA ASP A 812 2.98 27.83 -4.15
C ASP A 812 1.55 27.97 -4.67
N THR A 813 1.38 28.11 -5.99
CA THR A 813 0.05 28.18 -6.63
C THR A 813 -0.72 26.87 -6.49
N PHE A 814 -0.06 25.73 -6.62
CA PHE A 814 -0.64 24.39 -6.44
C PHE A 814 -1.16 24.16 -5.02
N PHE A 815 -0.37 24.49 -3.99
CA PHE A 815 -0.79 24.37 -2.58
C PHE A 815 -1.81 25.44 -2.16
N ALA A 816 -1.95 26.55 -2.91
CA ALA A 816 -2.91 27.61 -2.64
C ALA A 816 -4.25 27.48 -3.39
N THR A 817 -4.28 26.80 -4.55
CA THR A 817 -5.49 26.62 -5.37
C THR A 817 -6.34 25.48 -4.81
N PRO A 818 -7.58 25.69 -4.32
CA PRO A 818 -8.36 24.59 -3.72
C PRO A 818 -8.88 23.58 -4.75
N GLU A 819 -8.67 22.29 -4.52
CA GLU A 819 -9.55 21.25 -5.09
C GLU A 819 -10.94 21.35 -4.43
N THR A 820 -11.97 21.12 -5.23
CA THR A 820 -13.39 21.34 -4.91
C THR A 820 -14.25 20.08 -5.10
N ALA A 821 -13.75 19.07 -5.82
CA ALA A 821 -14.49 17.89 -6.26
C ALA A 821 -15.73 18.20 -7.15
N ASP A 822 -15.78 19.40 -7.76
CA ASP A 822 -16.87 19.80 -8.65
C ASP A 822 -16.91 18.89 -9.90
N ALA A 823 -18.09 18.31 -10.17
CA ALA A 823 -18.31 17.42 -11.30
C ALA A 823 -18.04 18.08 -12.67
N ALA A 824 -18.03 19.42 -12.75
CA ALA A 824 -17.57 20.16 -13.93
C ALA A 824 -16.11 19.84 -14.33
N PHE A 825 -15.28 19.39 -13.39
CA PHE A 825 -13.88 19.02 -13.62
C PHE A 825 -13.63 17.50 -13.71
N ALA A 826 -14.68 16.67 -13.71
CA ALA A 826 -14.55 15.20 -13.77
C ALA A 826 -14.00 14.65 -15.11
N GLY A 827 -13.94 15.47 -16.16
CA GLY A 827 -13.31 15.13 -17.45
C GLY A 827 -13.79 13.80 -18.03
N SER A 828 -12.88 12.84 -18.21
CA SER A 828 -13.22 11.53 -18.81
C SER A 828 -14.01 10.59 -17.90
N TYR A 829 -14.07 10.84 -16.59
CA TYR A 829 -14.74 9.95 -15.64
C TYR A 829 -16.27 10.08 -15.65
N GLY A 830 -16.82 11.16 -16.22
CA GLY A 830 -18.27 11.37 -16.35
C GLY A 830 -19.01 11.71 -15.04
N GLY A 831 -18.30 11.77 -13.92
CA GLY A 831 -18.81 12.18 -12.60
C GLY A 831 -17.69 12.23 -11.57
N THR A 832 -17.93 12.85 -10.42
CA THR A 832 -16.95 12.95 -9.33
C THR A 832 -16.62 11.56 -8.77
N ILE A 833 -15.35 11.16 -8.87
CA ILE A 833 -14.80 9.91 -8.31
C ILE A 833 -14.39 10.11 -6.83
N HIS A 834 -13.99 9.04 -6.13
CA HIS A 834 -13.75 9.11 -4.68
C HIS A 834 -12.47 9.91 -4.38
N GLU A 835 -11.45 9.74 -5.19
CA GLU A 835 -10.15 10.41 -5.16
C GLU A 835 -10.29 11.94 -5.25
N MET A 836 -11.22 12.45 -6.07
CA MET A 836 -11.56 13.88 -6.16
C MET A 836 -12.16 14.39 -4.83
N THR A 837 -13.04 13.61 -4.22
CA THR A 837 -13.72 13.95 -2.96
C THR A 837 -12.75 13.93 -1.78
N GLU A 838 -11.84 12.95 -1.77
CA GLU A 838 -10.77 12.82 -0.79
C GLU A 838 -9.73 13.94 -0.93
N ALA A 839 -9.32 14.27 -2.16
CA ALA A 839 -8.37 15.36 -2.45
C ALA A 839 -8.88 16.72 -1.95
N ARG A 840 -10.18 17.02 -2.15
CA ARG A 840 -10.85 18.18 -1.54
C ARG A 840 -10.70 18.18 -0.02
N ASP A 841 -10.95 17.05 0.64
CA ASP A 841 -11.00 16.96 2.10
C ASP A 841 -9.62 16.85 2.78
N VAL A 842 -8.58 16.47 2.02
CA VAL A 842 -7.16 16.68 2.41
C VAL A 842 -6.89 18.16 2.70
N ARG A 843 -7.54 19.12 2.00
CA ARG A 843 -7.50 20.57 2.30
C ARG A 843 -6.08 21.16 2.32
N MET A 844 -5.31 20.88 1.28
CA MET A 844 -3.94 21.40 1.04
C MET A 844 -3.78 21.98 -0.38
N GLY A 845 -4.81 22.67 -0.88
CA GLY A 845 -4.87 23.13 -2.27
C GLY A 845 -5.24 21.99 -3.21
N MET A 846 -4.48 21.84 -4.31
CA MET A 846 -4.58 20.72 -5.26
C MET A 846 -3.81 19.47 -4.78
N TYR A 847 -3.27 19.49 -3.57
CA TYR A 847 -2.46 18.40 -3.04
C TYR A 847 -3.29 17.20 -2.56
N ALA A 848 -3.57 16.30 -3.50
CA ALA A 848 -4.26 15.04 -3.29
C ALA A 848 -3.38 13.97 -2.61
N HIS A 849 -3.05 14.14 -1.31
CA HIS A 849 -2.35 13.08 -0.53
C HIS A 849 -3.17 11.79 -0.31
N SER A 850 -4.33 11.68 -0.96
CA SER A 850 -5.14 10.47 -1.06
C SER A 850 -4.71 9.54 -2.20
N ASN A 851 -3.84 9.97 -3.12
CA ASN A 851 -3.44 9.19 -4.30
C ASN A 851 -1.96 9.43 -4.69
N GLN A 852 -1.32 8.38 -5.22
CA GLN A 852 0.14 8.19 -5.32
C GLN A 852 0.90 9.18 -6.23
N PRO A 853 0.35 9.75 -7.33
CA PRO A 853 1.02 10.77 -8.14
C PRO A 853 1.29 12.08 -7.40
N ALA A 854 0.63 12.33 -6.26
CA ALA A 854 0.93 13.49 -5.43
C ALA A 854 2.12 13.29 -4.48
N HIS A 855 2.42 12.05 -4.10
CA HIS A 855 3.23 11.74 -2.91
C HIS A 855 4.66 12.33 -2.90
N HIS A 856 5.26 12.59 -4.05
CA HIS A 856 6.58 13.22 -4.16
C HIS A 856 6.55 14.77 -4.18
N ILE A 857 5.40 15.41 -4.44
CA ILE A 857 5.31 16.85 -4.74
C ILE A 857 5.89 17.78 -3.64
N PRO A 858 5.67 17.54 -2.32
CA PRO A 858 6.24 18.40 -1.26
C PRO A 858 7.78 18.49 -1.30
N TRP A 859 8.43 17.46 -1.86
CA TRP A 859 9.88 17.35 -1.97
C TRP A 859 10.45 18.14 -3.17
N MET A 860 9.61 18.60 -4.10
CA MET A 860 10.07 19.36 -5.27
C MET A 860 10.52 20.79 -4.93
N TYR A 861 10.13 21.32 -3.77
CA TYR A 861 10.71 22.56 -3.22
C TYR A 861 12.22 22.46 -2.94
N LEU A 862 12.78 21.24 -2.80
CA LEU A 862 14.22 21.05 -2.63
C LEU A 862 15.01 21.46 -3.88
N TYR A 863 14.49 21.12 -5.07
CA TYR A 863 15.03 21.62 -6.34
C TYR A 863 14.84 23.13 -6.49
N ALA A 864 13.73 23.68 -5.97
CA ALA A 864 13.53 25.13 -5.92
C ALA A 864 14.46 25.86 -4.91
N GLY A 865 15.10 25.13 -3.99
CA GLY A 865 15.96 25.70 -2.93
C GLY A 865 15.19 26.26 -1.73
N GLN A 866 13.97 25.78 -1.48
CA GLN A 866 13.10 26.24 -0.39
C GLN A 866 12.72 25.09 0.58
N PRO A 867 13.69 24.38 1.18
CA PRO A 867 13.45 23.17 1.98
C PRO A 867 12.55 23.37 3.20
N TRP A 868 12.44 24.59 3.70
CA TRP A 868 11.49 24.92 4.77
C TRP A 868 10.02 24.70 4.35
N LYS A 869 9.66 24.85 3.06
CA LYS A 869 8.31 24.54 2.56
C LYS A 869 8.06 23.03 2.50
N THR A 870 9.06 22.24 2.09
CA THR A 870 9.01 20.77 2.23
C THR A 870 8.77 20.37 3.69
N GLN A 871 9.53 20.93 4.62
CA GLN A 871 9.40 20.67 6.06
C GLN A 871 7.98 21.02 6.57
N GLN A 872 7.45 22.18 6.18
CA GLN A 872 6.10 22.62 6.54
C GLN A 872 5.02 21.64 6.04
N HIS A 873 4.96 21.34 4.72
CA HIS A 873 3.91 20.50 4.16
C HIS A 873 4.01 19.04 4.65
N VAL A 874 5.22 18.48 4.72
CA VAL A 874 5.44 17.11 5.24
C VAL A 874 4.99 16.99 6.70
N ARG A 875 5.18 18.03 7.51
CA ARG A 875 4.73 18.04 8.91
C ARG A 875 3.24 18.32 9.09
N GLU A 876 2.60 19.10 8.20
CA GLU A 876 1.13 19.17 8.16
C GLU A 876 0.55 17.77 7.87
N ILE A 877 1.01 17.09 6.81
CA ILE A 877 0.56 15.75 6.41
C ILE A 877 0.63 14.75 7.57
N LEU A 878 1.84 14.60 8.13
CA LEU A 878 2.11 13.67 9.23
C LEU A 878 1.32 13.99 10.50
N SER A 879 0.85 15.23 10.70
CA SER A 879 0.10 15.61 11.90
C SER A 879 -1.40 15.29 11.84
N ARG A 880 -1.99 15.08 10.65
CA ARG A 880 -3.46 14.97 10.54
C ARG A 880 -4.03 14.01 9.51
N LEU A 881 -3.26 13.53 8.53
CA LEU A 881 -3.83 12.72 7.43
C LEU A 881 -3.91 11.21 7.76
N TYR A 882 -3.19 10.75 8.78
CA TYR A 882 -3.08 9.33 9.16
C TYR A 882 -3.90 8.92 10.40
N LEU A 883 -4.80 9.80 10.86
CA LEU A 883 -5.56 9.67 12.11
C LEU A 883 -6.83 8.81 11.99
N GLY A 884 -7.40 8.40 13.13
CA GLY A 884 -8.69 7.70 13.23
C GLY A 884 -8.60 6.17 13.30
N SER A 885 -7.41 5.65 13.62
CA SER A 885 -7.09 4.22 13.75
C SER A 885 -8.06 3.45 14.66
N GLU A 886 -8.54 4.12 15.70
CA GLU A 886 -9.41 3.61 16.77
C GLU A 886 -10.88 3.40 16.35
N ILE A 887 -11.30 3.95 15.21
CA ILE A 887 -12.62 3.74 14.60
C ILE A 887 -12.53 3.16 13.18
N GLY A 888 -11.43 2.46 12.88
CA GLY A 888 -11.24 1.77 11.61
C GLY A 888 -10.86 2.69 10.43
N GLN A 889 -10.55 3.97 10.66
CA GLN A 889 -9.95 4.85 9.63
C GLN A 889 -8.42 4.68 9.63
N GLY A 890 -7.66 5.72 9.29
CA GLY A 890 -6.20 5.75 9.42
C GLY A 890 -5.43 6.24 8.19
N TYR A 891 -6.08 6.45 7.03
CA TYR A 891 -5.44 6.93 5.80
C TYR A 891 -6.29 8.01 5.10
N PRO A 892 -5.67 8.93 4.33
CA PRO A 892 -6.36 10.02 3.63
C PRO A 892 -7.16 9.58 2.39
N GLY A 893 -6.76 8.47 1.78
CA GLY A 893 -7.36 7.79 0.63
C GLY A 893 -6.99 6.31 0.72
N ASP A 894 -6.61 5.67 -0.38
CA ASP A 894 -6.23 4.25 -0.40
C ASP A 894 -4.81 3.98 0.15
N GLU A 895 -4.53 2.70 0.43
CA GLU A 895 -3.30 2.25 1.10
C GLU A 895 -2.29 1.61 0.14
N ASP A 896 -2.81 0.99 -0.92
CA ASP A 896 -2.14 0.43 -2.09
C ASP A 896 -0.85 -0.33 -1.78
N ASN A 897 -1.09 -1.47 -1.13
CA ASN A 897 -0.11 -2.55 -0.93
C ASN A 897 1.18 -2.06 -0.26
N GLY A 898 1.04 -1.20 0.76
CA GLY A 898 2.15 -0.67 1.54
C GLY A 898 2.66 0.70 1.09
N GLU A 899 2.18 1.29 -0.01
CA GLU A 899 2.73 2.55 -0.55
C GLU A 899 2.45 3.73 0.40
N THR A 900 1.17 4.01 0.67
CA THR A 900 0.76 5.12 1.55
C THR A 900 1.29 4.94 2.97
N SER A 901 1.51 3.67 3.39
CA SER A 901 2.21 3.30 4.62
C SER A 901 3.72 3.59 4.58
N ALA A 902 4.43 3.19 3.53
CA ALA A 902 5.87 3.39 3.37
C ALA A 902 6.22 4.87 3.24
N TRP A 903 5.34 5.69 2.62
CA TRP A 903 5.43 7.14 2.65
C TRP A 903 5.56 7.68 4.08
N TYR A 904 4.66 7.27 4.98
CA TYR A 904 4.70 7.68 6.39
C TYR A 904 5.98 7.21 7.09
N LEU A 905 6.42 5.98 6.83
CA LEU A 905 7.63 5.43 7.45
C LEU A 905 8.88 6.23 7.06
N PHE A 906 9.02 6.58 5.79
CA PHE A 906 10.10 7.44 5.33
C PHE A 906 9.98 8.86 5.89
N ALA A 907 8.83 9.51 5.70
CA ALA A 907 8.62 10.90 6.08
C ALA A 907 8.74 11.12 7.61
N SER A 908 8.29 10.17 8.43
CA SER A 908 8.42 10.25 9.90
C SER A 908 9.87 10.14 10.40
N LEU A 909 10.76 9.49 9.64
CA LEU A 909 12.22 9.50 9.85
C LEU A 909 12.90 10.75 9.26
N GLY A 910 12.16 11.63 8.56
CA GLY A 910 12.66 12.86 7.97
C GLY A 910 13.41 12.66 6.65
N ILE A 911 13.19 11.54 5.95
CA ILE A 911 13.82 11.21 4.66
C ILE A 911 12.79 10.75 3.61
N TYR A 912 13.12 10.74 2.31
CA TYR A 912 12.20 10.24 1.26
C TYR A 912 12.92 9.77 -0.02
N PRO A 913 12.50 8.68 -0.68
CA PRO A 913 13.12 8.17 -1.92
C PRO A 913 12.70 8.93 -3.20
N LEU A 914 13.00 10.24 -3.29
CA LEU A 914 12.51 11.09 -4.39
C LEU A 914 12.93 10.65 -5.80
N ARG A 915 14.14 10.11 -5.95
CA ARG A 915 14.74 9.77 -7.26
C ARG A 915 14.86 8.26 -7.42
N MET A 916 13.73 7.63 -7.71
CA MET A 916 13.66 6.20 -7.99
C MET A 916 14.59 5.80 -9.13
N GLY A 917 15.32 4.69 -8.94
CA GLY A 917 16.39 4.28 -9.85
C GLY A 917 17.73 4.95 -9.57
N ALA A 918 17.90 5.58 -8.39
CA ALA A 918 19.17 6.12 -7.90
C ALA A 918 19.38 5.83 -6.40
N PRO A 919 20.61 5.53 -5.95
CA PRO A 919 20.89 5.13 -4.57
C PRO A 919 21.01 6.34 -3.62
N GLU A 920 19.94 7.13 -3.50
CA GLU A 920 19.88 8.33 -2.67
C GLU A 920 18.46 8.62 -2.14
N TYR A 921 18.38 9.34 -1.03
CA TYR A 921 17.14 9.80 -0.39
C TYR A 921 17.24 11.31 -0.12
N VAL A 922 16.15 12.04 -0.23
CA VAL A 922 16.08 13.46 0.17
C VAL A 922 15.74 13.62 1.66
N ILE A 923 15.91 14.82 2.21
CA ILE A 923 15.77 15.13 3.64
C ILE A 923 14.68 16.21 3.87
N GLY A 924 13.86 16.02 4.91
CA GLY A 924 12.74 16.90 5.29
C GLY A 924 12.78 17.28 6.77
N SER A 925 11.66 17.12 7.47
CA SER A 925 11.59 17.16 8.94
C SER A 925 11.14 15.80 9.47
N PRO A 926 11.80 15.21 10.47
CA PRO A 926 11.30 14.02 11.16
C PRO A 926 10.03 14.35 11.98
N LEU A 927 9.28 13.30 12.34
CA LEU A 927 8.11 13.37 13.22
C LEU A 927 8.47 13.17 14.69
N PHE A 928 9.39 12.25 14.97
CA PHE A 928 9.77 11.84 16.32
C PHE A 928 10.89 12.72 16.89
N ARG A 929 11.05 12.69 18.22
CA ARG A 929 12.16 13.35 18.93
C ARG A 929 13.41 12.48 18.96
N HIS A 930 13.21 11.16 18.98
CA HIS A 930 14.21 10.14 18.73
C HIS A 930 13.55 9.00 17.95
N ALA A 931 14.25 8.45 16.96
CA ALA A 931 13.88 7.19 16.32
C ALA A 931 15.12 6.36 16.01
N ARG A 932 15.05 5.05 16.22
CA ARG A 932 16.13 4.10 16.01
C ARG A 932 15.63 2.91 15.21
N VAL A 933 16.26 2.66 14.06
CA VAL A 933 15.89 1.61 13.10
C VAL A 933 17.04 0.61 12.93
N ALA A 934 16.82 -0.64 13.32
CA ALA A 934 17.77 -1.74 13.19
C ALA A 934 17.64 -2.43 11.81
N LEU A 935 18.51 -2.04 10.89
CA LEU A 935 18.52 -2.51 9.50
C LEU A 935 18.93 -3.99 9.41
N GLN A 936 18.49 -4.68 8.36
CA GLN A 936 18.91 -6.06 8.11
C GLN A 936 20.41 -6.12 7.80
N GLY A 937 21.16 -6.90 8.60
CA GLY A 937 22.63 -6.86 8.67
C GLY A 937 23.20 -6.25 9.96
N GLY A 938 22.36 -5.66 10.83
CA GLY A 938 22.75 -5.19 12.16
C GLY A 938 23.25 -3.74 12.23
N ALA A 939 23.31 -3.05 11.10
CA ALA A 939 23.49 -1.60 11.04
C ALA A 939 22.30 -0.87 11.69
N VAL A 940 22.52 0.36 12.18
CA VAL A 940 21.49 1.15 12.87
C VAL A 940 21.40 2.54 12.25
N LEU A 941 20.22 2.91 11.80
CA LEU A 941 19.87 4.30 11.50
C LEU A 941 19.27 4.93 12.77
N THR A 942 19.85 6.04 13.21
CA THR A 942 19.40 6.82 14.38
C THR A 942 19.04 8.22 13.92
N VAL A 943 17.86 8.70 14.30
CA VAL A 943 17.37 10.06 14.05
C VAL A 943 17.18 10.74 15.38
N ASN A 944 17.92 11.83 15.61
CA ASN A 944 17.82 12.65 16.82
C ASN A 944 17.27 14.01 16.44
N ALA A 945 16.19 14.44 17.10
CA ALA A 945 15.56 15.75 16.91
C ALA A 945 14.94 16.21 18.24
N PRO A 946 15.72 16.43 19.31
CA PRO A 946 15.21 16.56 20.67
C PRO A 946 14.30 17.78 20.90
N GLU A 947 14.47 18.85 20.11
CA GLU A 947 13.58 20.03 20.15
C GLU A 947 12.27 19.84 19.37
N ASN A 948 12.10 18.74 18.61
CA ASN A 948 10.96 18.52 17.72
C ASN A 948 9.62 18.55 18.48
N SER A 949 8.64 19.25 17.91
CA SER A 949 7.29 19.43 18.46
C SER A 949 6.30 19.79 17.35
N ALA A 950 5.05 20.11 17.71
CA ALA A 950 4.07 20.66 16.78
C ALA A 950 4.43 22.08 16.27
N THR A 951 5.34 22.79 16.94
CA THR A 951 5.81 24.13 16.55
C THR A 951 7.21 24.08 15.94
N ASN A 952 8.11 23.28 16.49
CA ASN A 952 9.49 23.17 16.04
C ASN A 952 9.61 22.21 14.85
N ILE A 953 9.13 22.65 13.69
CA ILE A 953 9.03 21.85 12.47
C ILE A 953 10.15 22.12 11.46
N TYR A 954 10.94 23.18 11.64
CA TYR A 954 11.95 23.61 10.68
C TYR A 954 13.36 23.20 11.09
N VAL A 955 14.12 22.61 10.17
CA VAL A 955 15.51 22.20 10.39
C VAL A 955 16.41 23.43 10.40
N GLN A 956 17.07 23.68 11.53
CA GLN A 956 18.02 24.78 11.72
C GLN A 956 19.44 24.37 11.29
N SER A 957 19.81 23.11 11.58
CA SER A 957 21.00 22.45 11.05
C SER A 957 20.86 20.93 11.15
N LEU A 958 21.67 20.21 10.38
CA LEU A 958 21.82 18.76 10.45
C LEU A 958 23.30 18.41 10.61
N LYS A 959 23.60 17.39 11.44
CA LYS A 959 24.84 16.62 11.35
C LYS A 959 24.55 15.19 10.93
N VAL A 960 25.46 14.63 10.15
CA VAL A 960 25.45 13.23 9.73
C VAL A 960 26.72 12.59 10.28
N ASN A 961 26.57 11.61 11.16
CA ASN A 961 27.69 11.00 11.90
C ASN A 961 28.61 12.06 12.54
N GLY A 962 28.00 13.05 13.22
CA GLY A 962 28.68 14.18 13.86
C GLY A 962 29.23 15.26 12.90
N THR A 963 29.29 15.00 11.59
CA THR A 963 29.80 15.94 10.58
C THR A 963 28.70 16.90 10.11
N PRO A 964 28.91 18.23 10.06
CA PRO A 964 27.92 19.17 9.53
C PRO A 964 27.48 18.83 8.11
N TRP A 965 26.18 18.86 7.84
CA TRP A 965 25.60 18.49 6.55
C TRP A 965 24.59 19.53 6.09
N THR A 966 24.81 20.11 4.91
CA THR A 966 23.93 21.13 4.32
C THR A 966 23.05 20.59 3.19
N LYS A 967 23.46 19.51 2.52
CA LYS A 967 22.71 18.97 1.37
C LYS A 967 21.36 18.43 1.80
N THR A 968 20.33 18.67 1.00
CA THR A 968 18.96 18.18 1.24
C THR A 968 18.78 16.71 0.81
N TRP A 969 19.86 15.93 0.74
CA TRP A 969 19.87 14.53 0.34
C TRP A 969 21.03 13.75 0.96
N LEU A 970 20.91 12.41 1.00
CA LEU A 970 21.84 11.44 1.58
C LEU A 970 22.03 10.25 0.62
N PRO A 971 23.25 9.72 0.44
CA PRO A 971 23.46 8.45 -0.27
C PRO A 971 22.86 7.26 0.49
N HIS A 972 22.28 6.28 -0.21
CA HIS A 972 21.77 5.04 0.39
C HIS A 972 22.87 4.28 1.16
N GLU A 973 24.07 4.18 0.58
CA GLU A 973 25.22 3.50 1.20
C GLU A 973 25.56 4.03 2.60
N LEU A 974 25.35 5.33 2.83
CA LEU A 974 25.58 5.97 4.13
C LEU A 974 24.53 5.53 5.16
N LEU A 975 23.26 5.41 4.77
CA LEU A 975 22.19 4.93 5.64
C LEU A 975 22.32 3.42 5.91
N ALA A 976 22.57 2.63 4.87
CA ALA A 976 22.66 1.17 4.92
C ALA A 976 23.83 0.66 5.78
N LYS A 977 24.93 1.43 5.88
CA LYS A 977 26.05 1.14 6.80
C LYS A 977 25.78 1.57 8.25
N GLY A 978 24.65 2.23 8.50
CA GLY A 978 24.30 2.82 9.78
C GLY A 978 24.74 4.29 9.84
N ALA A 979 23.82 5.15 10.27
CA ALA A 979 24.02 6.59 10.34
C ALA A 979 23.30 7.18 11.54
N THR A 980 23.87 8.25 12.11
CA THR A 980 23.19 9.14 13.06
C THR A 980 22.91 10.46 12.37
N LEU A 981 21.63 10.85 12.35
CA LEU A 981 21.12 12.10 11.79
C LEU A 981 20.70 13.00 12.96
N ASP A 982 21.57 13.96 13.32
CA ASP A 982 21.34 14.89 14.43
C ASP A 982 20.76 16.20 13.88
N PHE A 983 19.43 16.31 13.91
CA PHE A 983 18.68 17.51 13.54
C PHE A 983 18.59 18.46 14.74
N VAL A 984 18.87 19.75 14.51
CA VAL A 984 18.47 20.83 15.42
C VAL A 984 17.18 21.44 14.88
N MET A 985 16.09 21.35 15.63
CA MET A 985 14.76 21.82 15.19
C MET A 985 14.43 23.21 15.76
N GLY A 986 13.60 23.97 15.06
CA GLY A 986 13.18 25.31 15.49
C GLY A 986 11.84 25.76 14.88
N PRO A 987 11.25 26.85 15.41
CA PRO A 987 9.90 27.30 15.08
C PRO A 987 9.80 28.16 13.80
N GLU A 988 10.93 28.60 13.26
CA GLU A 988 10.98 29.48 12.08
C GLU A 988 11.85 28.88 10.94
N PRO A 989 11.54 29.17 9.67
CA PRO A 989 12.37 28.80 8.52
C PRO A 989 13.85 29.23 8.65
N SER A 990 14.77 28.33 8.31
CA SER A 990 16.21 28.58 8.37
C SER A 990 16.85 28.72 6.98
N ARG A 991 18.16 28.99 6.94
CA ARG A 991 18.99 28.96 5.70
C ARG A 991 19.68 27.61 5.45
N TRP A 992 19.28 26.54 6.15
CA TRP A 992 19.78 25.19 5.89
C TRP A 992 19.26 24.66 4.55
N GLY A 993 20.12 24.05 3.74
CA GLY A 993 19.75 23.39 2.48
C GLY A 993 19.31 24.29 1.33
N THR A 994 19.54 25.61 1.43
CA THR A 994 19.09 26.58 0.42
C THR A 994 20.12 26.83 -0.68
N GLY A 995 21.34 26.28 -0.55
CA GLY A 995 22.42 26.51 -1.50
C GLY A 995 22.15 25.89 -2.87
N PRO A 996 22.83 26.36 -3.94
CA PRO A 996 22.80 25.69 -5.24
C PRO A 996 23.27 24.23 -5.11
N ASP A 997 24.38 23.99 -4.41
CA ASP A 997 25.02 22.66 -4.35
C ASP A 997 24.51 21.78 -3.19
N ASP A 998 23.51 22.29 -2.46
CA ASP A 998 22.77 21.53 -1.45
C ASP A 998 21.61 20.71 -2.05
N ALA A 999 21.10 21.11 -3.21
CA ALA A 999 19.92 20.51 -3.84
C ALA A 999 20.15 19.03 -4.22
N PRO A 1000 19.07 18.24 -4.42
CA PRO A 1000 19.17 16.88 -4.93
C PRO A 1000 19.83 16.87 -6.31
N ARG A 1001 20.45 15.74 -6.68
CA ARG A 1001 20.96 15.54 -8.04
C ARG A 1001 19.80 15.51 -9.04
N SER A 1002 20.10 15.69 -10.33
CA SER A 1002 19.13 15.66 -11.42
C SER A 1002 19.73 14.89 -12.62
N LEU A 1003 18.91 14.56 -13.61
CA LEU A 1003 19.37 13.98 -14.88
C LEU A 1003 20.01 15.07 -15.76
N THR A 1004 19.32 16.20 -15.89
CA THR A 1004 19.74 17.42 -16.58
C THR A 1004 20.60 18.28 -15.65
N ALA A 1005 21.70 18.83 -16.16
CA ALA A 1005 22.56 19.72 -15.38
C ALA A 1005 21.87 21.09 -15.15
N ARG A 1006 22.16 21.73 -14.00
CA ARG A 1006 21.57 23.03 -13.65
C ARG A 1006 21.70 24.06 -14.76
N GLY A 1007 20.57 24.68 -15.11
CA GLY A 1007 20.51 25.72 -16.14
C GLY A 1007 20.62 25.22 -17.58
N GLN A 1008 20.64 23.91 -17.79
CA GLN A 1008 20.43 23.29 -19.10
C GLN A 1008 18.96 22.89 -19.27
N GLN A 1009 18.51 22.74 -20.52
CA GLN A 1009 17.24 22.09 -20.84
C GLN A 1009 17.44 20.57 -20.98
N PRO A 1010 16.39 19.75 -20.81
CA PRO A 1010 16.47 18.29 -21.01
C PRO A 1010 17.00 17.91 -22.39
N SER A 1011 18.01 17.04 -22.43
CA SER A 1011 18.63 16.56 -23.68
C SER A 1011 17.80 15.44 -24.30
N LEU A 1012 17.32 15.66 -25.52
CA LEU A 1012 16.56 14.69 -26.31
C LEU A 1012 17.40 14.16 -27.48
N LEU A 1013 17.02 13.01 -28.01
CA LEU A 1013 17.41 12.60 -29.35
C LEU A 1013 16.30 13.01 -30.32
N HIS A 1014 16.70 13.42 -31.53
CA HIS A 1014 15.81 13.64 -32.66
C HIS A 1014 16.26 12.76 -33.81
N ASP A 1015 15.31 12.10 -34.45
CA ASP A 1015 15.54 11.44 -35.72
C ASP A 1015 15.73 12.46 -36.86
N LEU A 1016 16.60 12.12 -37.81
CA LEU A 1016 16.91 12.89 -39.01
C LEU A 1016 16.27 12.29 -40.29
N LEU A 1017 15.53 11.18 -40.16
CA LEU A 1017 14.79 10.48 -41.23
C LEU A 1017 13.27 10.76 -41.24
N GLY A 1018 12.77 11.63 -40.36
CA GLY A 1018 11.38 12.09 -40.38
C GLY A 1018 10.93 12.72 -41.71
N SER A 1019 9.61 12.94 -41.80
CA SER A 1019 8.72 13.19 -42.97
C SER A 1019 9.21 13.88 -44.26
N GLY A 1020 10.37 14.54 -44.31
CA GLY A 1020 11.02 15.01 -45.54
C GLY A 1020 11.99 14.01 -46.19
N ALA A 1021 12.41 12.97 -45.45
CA ALA A 1021 13.34 11.96 -45.94
C ALA A 1021 12.68 10.98 -46.92
N THR A 1022 13.50 10.24 -47.67
CA THR A 1022 13.03 9.14 -48.54
C THR A 1022 13.96 7.94 -48.44
N ALA A 1023 13.40 6.76 -48.15
CA ALA A 1023 14.11 5.49 -48.18
C ALA A 1023 13.83 4.72 -49.48
N GLN A 1024 14.88 4.20 -50.13
CA GLN A 1024 14.79 3.40 -51.35
C GLN A 1024 15.71 2.18 -51.31
N LEU A 1025 15.23 1.04 -51.80
CA LEU A 1025 16.04 -0.15 -52.02
C LEU A 1025 17.00 0.05 -53.21
N GLY A 1026 18.09 -0.71 -53.22
CA GLY A 1026 19.07 -0.73 -54.31
C GLY A 1026 18.55 -1.22 -55.68
N ASP A 1027 17.30 -1.67 -55.76
CA ASP A 1027 16.57 -1.98 -57.01
C ASP A 1027 15.62 -0.86 -57.46
N GLY A 1028 15.59 0.27 -56.74
CA GLY A 1028 14.77 1.45 -57.02
C GLY A 1028 13.36 1.41 -56.40
N ARG A 1029 12.97 0.35 -55.67
CA ARG A 1029 11.68 0.32 -54.97
C ARG A 1029 11.69 1.21 -53.73
N ALA A 1030 10.59 1.90 -53.47
CA ALA A 1030 10.40 2.66 -52.23
C ALA A 1030 10.43 1.73 -51.01
N ALA A 1031 11.03 2.21 -49.92
CA ALA A 1031 11.21 1.50 -48.67
C ALA A 1031 10.54 2.29 -47.52
N ALA A 1032 9.28 2.70 -47.70
CA ALA A 1032 8.59 3.55 -46.72
C ALA A 1032 8.42 2.89 -45.34
N ALA A 1033 8.19 1.57 -45.31
CA ALA A 1033 8.08 0.72 -44.11
C ALA A 1033 9.43 0.44 -43.40
N VAL A 1034 10.28 1.48 -43.32
CA VAL A 1034 11.47 1.63 -42.45
C VAL A 1034 11.78 3.12 -42.17
N ILE A 1035 10.80 4.01 -42.34
CA ILE A 1035 10.80 5.46 -42.04
C ILE A 1035 9.36 6.00 -41.85
N ASP A 1036 8.43 5.19 -41.29
CA ASP A 1036 7.00 5.54 -41.18
C ASP A 1036 6.44 5.64 -39.75
N ASP A 1037 7.34 5.64 -38.74
CA ASP A 1037 7.05 5.71 -37.31
C ASP A 1037 6.13 4.58 -36.81
N ASP A 1038 6.15 3.40 -37.44
CA ASP A 1038 5.18 2.32 -37.19
C ASP A 1038 5.78 0.91 -37.25
N ALA A 1039 6.10 0.35 -36.08
CA ALA A 1039 6.68 -0.99 -35.95
C ALA A 1039 5.76 -2.15 -36.38
N ALA A 1040 4.47 -1.88 -36.69
CA ALA A 1040 3.57 -2.89 -37.25
C ALA A 1040 3.69 -3.03 -38.77
N THR A 1041 4.35 -2.08 -39.46
CA THR A 1041 4.80 -2.27 -40.85
C THR A 1041 6.15 -2.98 -40.87
N ALA A 1042 6.52 -3.62 -41.98
CA ALA A 1042 7.84 -4.22 -42.14
C ALA A 1042 8.25 -4.43 -43.60
N LEU A 1043 9.50 -4.15 -43.91
CA LEU A 1043 10.14 -4.41 -45.19
C LEU A 1043 10.88 -5.78 -45.19
N PRO A 1044 10.47 -6.75 -46.03
CA PRO A 1044 11.22 -8.00 -46.20
C PRO A 1044 12.49 -7.80 -47.04
N LEU A 1045 13.61 -8.30 -46.52
CA LEU A 1045 14.95 -8.07 -47.06
C LEU A 1045 15.64 -9.41 -47.39
N GLY A 1046 16.43 -9.38 -48.47
CA GLY A 1046 17.20 -10.54 -48.96
C GLY A 1046 18.58 -10.66 -48.30
N VAL A 1047 19.24 -11.79 -48.56
CA VAL A 1047 20.58 -12.14 -48.01
C VAL A 1047 21.65 -11.06 -48.25
N SER A 1048 21.50 -10.31 -49.33
CA SER A 1048 22.15 -9.03 -49.57
C SER A 1048 21.06 -8.02 -49.89
N SER A 1049 21.07 -6.88 -49.22
CA SER A 1049 20.12 -5.79 -49.46
C SER A 1049 20.76 -4.45 -49.12
N THR A 1050 20.22 -3.37 -49.68
CA THR A 1050 20.77 -2.03 -49.51
C THR A 1050 19.64 -1.04 -49.51
N ILE A 1051 19.50 -0.27 -48.43
CA ILE A 1051 18.51 0.80 -48.26
C ILE A 1051 19.28 2.11 -48.25
N THR A 1052 18.93 3.03 -49.16
CA THR A 1052 19.51 4.37 -49.25
C THR A 1052 18.49 5.36 -48.70
N PHE A 1053 18.92 6.20 -47.77
CA PHE A 1053 18.14 7.25 -47.15
C PHE A 1053 18.65 8.59 -47.67
N SER A 1054 17.77 9.36 -48.31
CA SER A 1054 18.08 10.66 -48.91
C SER A 1054 17.18 11.75 -48.33
N ASN A 1055 17.56 13.02 -48.51
CA ASN A 1055 16.95 14.20 -47.86
C ASN A 1055 17.05 14.19 -46.32
N VAL A 1056 18.09 13.57 -45.78
CA VAL A 1056 18.30 13.45 -44.33
C VAL A 1056 18.48 14.84 -43.69
N ALA A 1057 17.81 15.06 -42.56
CA ALA A 1057 17.73 16.36 -41.90
C ALA A 1057 19.09 16.87 -41.40
N ALA A 1058 19.17 18.17 -41.16
CA ALA A 1058 20.42 18.87 -40.84
C ALA A 1058 20.92 18.60 -39.40
N GLY A 1059 21.60 17.48 -39.19
CA GLY A 1059 22.25 17.14 -37.92
C GLY A 1059 23.55 16.35 -38.09
N THR A 1060 24.12 15.92 -36.96
CA THR A 1060 25.19 14.91 -36.89
C THR A 1060 24.63 13.75 -36.07
N PRO A 1061 24.15 12.66 -36.70
CA PRO A 1061 23.65 11.52 -35.94
C PRO A 1061 24.80 10.88 -35.15
N ALA A 1062 24.55 10.64 -33.87
CA ALA A 1062 25.50 10.00 -32.95
C ALA A 1062 25.22 8.50 -32.81
N MET A 1063 23.97 8.09 -33.05
CA MET A 1063 23.53 6.69 -33.07
C MET A 1063 22.46 6.50 -34.15
N TYR A 1064 22.12 5.26 -34.43
CA TYR A 1064 20.96 4.87 -35.21
C TYR A 1064 20.22 3.76 -34.48
N THR A 1065 18.93 3.61 -34.73
CA THR A 1065 18.20 2.40 -34.34
C THR A 1065 17.98 1.50 -35.53
N LEU A 1066 17.69 0.24 -35.25
CA LEU A 1066 17.01 -0.66 -36.19
C LEU A 1066 15.91 -1.36 -35.38
N THR A 1067 14.73 -1.56 -35.97
CA THR A 1067 13.64 -2.33 -35.38
C THR A 1067 13.43 -3.63 -36.15
N SER A 1068 13.43 -4.78 -35.47
CA SER A 1068 13.13 -6.08 -36.10
C SER A 1068 11.65 -6.18 -36.49
N GLY A 1069 11.35 -6.82 -37.62
CA GLY A 1069 9.97 -7.14 -38.00
C GLY A 1069 9.37 -8.29 -37.17
N ASN A 1070 8.47 -9.06 -37.78
CA ASN A 1070 7.70 -10.14 -37.13
C ASN A 1070 8.52 -11.42 -36.79
N GLY A 1071 9.83 -11.30 -36.57
CA GLY A 1071 10.70 -12.40 -36.18
C GLY A 1071 12.06 -11.94 -35.63
N PRO A 1072 12.70 -12.74 -34.77
CA PRO A 1072 14.01 -12.43 -34.22
C PRO A 1072 15.11 -12.50 -35.28
N ILE A 1073 16.08 -11.60 -35.20
CA ILE A 1073 17.27 -11.57 -36.07
C ILE A 1073 18.41 -12.31 -35.36
N ARG A 1074 19.16 -13.14 -36.07
CA ARG A 1074 20.33 -13.87 -35.54
C ARG A 1074 21.51 -13.78 -36.50
N GLY A 1075 22.67 -13.34 -36.00
CA GLY A 1075 23.88 -13.23 -36.80
C GLY A 1075 23.79 -12.15 -37.89
N GLY A 1076 23.06 -11.05 -37.63
CA GLY A 1076 22.95 -9.94 -38.57
C GLY A 1076 24.30 -9.24 -38.77
N GLU A 1077 24.65 -8.95 -40.02
CA GLU A 1077 25.74 -8.05 -40.36
C GLU A 1077 25.23 -6.91 -41.25
N TRP A 1078 25.75 -5.71 -41.03
CA TRP A 1078 25.48 -4.56 -41.89
C TRP A 1078 26.61 -3.53 -41.82
N THR A 1079 26.66 -2.67 -42.82
CA THR A 1079 27.56 -1.51 -42.88
C THR A 1079 26.71 -0.27 -43.13
N LEU A 1080 26.83 0.73 -42.26
CA LEU A 1080 26.26 2.05 -42.48
C LEU A 1080 27.29 2.89 -43.23
N GLU A 1081 26.89 3.36 -44.41
CA GLU A 1081 27.68 4.27 -45.25
C GLU A 1081 27.00 5.64 -45.30
N ALA A 1082 27.79 6.69 -45.54
CA ALA A 1082 27.29 8.05 -45.75
C ALA A 1082 27.91 8.66 -47.01
N ARG A 1083 27.19 9.58 -47.68
CA ARG A 1083 27.64 10.18 -48.93
C ARG A 1083 28.34 11.51 -48.70
N THR A 1084 29.62 11.57 -49.06
CA THR A 1084 30.40 12.81 -49.05
C THR A 1084 29.92 13.80 -50.11
N THR A 1085 30.24 15.08 -49.94
CA THR A 1085 29.93 16.15 -50.92
C THR A 1085 30.51 15.91 -52.32
N GLY A 1086 31.61 15.16 -52.42
CA GLY A 1086 32.16 14.66 -53.69
C GLY A 1086 31.43 13.44 -54.27
N GLY A 1087 30.22 13.13 -53.80
CA GLY A 1087 29.37 12.02 -54.28
C GLY A 1087 29.81 10.61 -53.86
N ARG A 1088 30.99 10.46 -53.24
CA ARG A 1088 31.58 9.18 -52.81
C ARG A 1088 30.97 8.70 -51.49
N TRP A 1089 30.60 7.42 -51.43
CA TRP A 1089 30.20 6.73 -50.21
C TRP A 1089 31.42 6.42 -49.32
N VAL A 1090 31.28 6.61 -48.01
CA VAL A 1090 32.25 6.22 -46.97
C VAL A 1090 31.55 5.41 -45.88
N GLN A 1091 32.20 4.38 -45.34
CA GLN A 1091 31.72 3.65 -44.17
C GLN A 1091 31.81 4.53 -42.92
N VAL A 1092 30.72 4.63 -42.15
CA VAL A 1092 30.64 5.35 -40.87
C VAL A 1092 30.37 4.44 -39.67
N ASP A 1093 29.78 3.25 -39.89
CA ASP A 1093 29.72 2.16 -38.90
C ASP A 1093 29.67 0.77 -39.58
N GLN A 1094 30.04 -0.29 -38.87
CA GLN A 1094 29.85 -1.68 -39.31
C GLN A 1094 29.57 -2.59 -38.12
N ARG A 1095 28.54 -3.43 -38.26
CA ARG A 1095 28.10 -4.41 -37.25
C ARG A 1095 28.11 -5.82 -37.84
N ARG A 1096 28.35 -6.81 -36.98
CA ARG A 1096 28.51 -8.23 -37.32
C ARG A 1096 28.06 -9.10 -36.17
N GLY A 1097 27.44 -10.25 -36.48
CA GLY A 1097 27.01 -11.21 -35.46
C GLY A 1097 25.87 -10.72 -34.54
N GLU A 1098 25.22 -9.59 -34.87
CA GLU A 1098 24.20 -8.97 -34.02
C GLU A 1098 22.94 -9.84 -33.94
N ALA A 1099 22.23 -9.73 -32.80
CA ALA A 1099 21.01 -10.49 -32.55
C ALA A 1099 19.89 -9.59 -31.99
N PHE A 1100 18.65 -9.90 -32.36
CA PHE A 1100 17.45 -9.31 -31.80
C PHE A 1100 16.72 -10.47 -31.14
N ALA A 1101 16.62 -10.45 -29.81
CA ALA A 1101 16.11 -11.57 -29.03
C ALA A 1101 14.61 -11.78 -29.26
N TRP A 1102 13.91 -10.70 -29.61
CA TRP A 1102 12.47 -10.64 -29.80
C TRP A 1102 12.12 -10.09 -31.20
N ALA A 1103 10.91 -10.41 -31.67
CA ALA A 1103 10.29 -9.72 -32.80
C ALA A 1103 9.85 -8.32 -32.35
N MET A 1104 9.68 -7.39 -33.30
CA MET A 1104 9.24 -6.01 -33.02
C MET A 1104 10.11 -5.32 -31.93
N GLN A 1105 11.43 -5.58 -31.98
CA GLN A 1105 12.41 -5.06 -31.03
C GLN A 1105 13.22 -3.92 -31.66
N THR A 1106 13.15 -2.73 -31.07
CA THR A 1106 14.02 -1.59 -31.39
C THR A 1106 15.37 -1.73 -30.68
N ARG A 1107 16.50 -1.61 -31.38
CA ARG A 1107 17.84 -1.60 -30.76
C ARG A 1107 18.68 -0.39 -31.21
N PRO A 1108 19.34 0.34 -30.29
CA PRO A 1108 20.24 1.45 -30.62
C PRO A 1108 21.68 0.99 -30.90
N PHE A 1109 22.36 1.68 -31.80
CA PHE A 1109 23.74 1.44 -32.23
C PHE A 1109 24.49 2.77 -32.38
N ARG A 1110 25.55 3.00 -31.59
CA ARG A 1110 26.42 4.18 -31.74
C ARG A 1110 27.13 4.18 -33.10
N ILE A 1111 27.20 5.33 -33.77
CA ILE A 1111 27.94 5.47 -35.04
C ILE A 1111 29.44 5.62 -34.72
N ALA A 1112 30.28 4.77 -35.31
CA ALA A 1112 31.72 4.75 -35.02
C ALA A 1112 32.48 5.99 -35.56
N GLN A 1113 32.01 6.58 -36.66
CA GLN A 1113 32.53 7.82 -37.24
C GLN A 1113 31.35 8.79 -37.54
N PRO A 1114 30.79 9.45 -36.53
CA PRO A 1114 29.64 10.34 -36.71
C PRO A 1114 30.04 11.58 -37.49
N GLY A 1115 29.17 12.01 -38.40
CA GLY A 1115 29.39 13.18 -39.25
C GLY A 1115 28.09 13.59 -39.95
N ARG A 1116 28.02 14.84 -40.40
CA ARG A 1116 26.86 15.42 -41.07
C ARG A 1116 26.90 15.16 -42.58
N TYR A 1117 25.93 14.39 -43.07
CA TYR A 1117 25.75 14.07 -44.49
C TYR A 1117 24.28 14.22 -44.90
N ALA A 1118 24.00 14.40 -46.20
CA ALA A 1118 22.63 14.54 -46.72
C ALA A 1118 22.00 13.21 -47.16
N GLU A 1119 22.83 12.16 -47.30
CA GLU A 1119 22.41 10.81 -47.68
C GLU A 1119 23.21 9.76 -46.90
N TYR A 1120 22.51 8.74 -46.41
CA TYR A 1120 23.07 7.59 -45.71
C TYR A 1120 22.59 6.30 -46.39
N ARG A 1121 23.26 5.18 -46.13
CA ARG A 1121 22.95 3.90 -46.78
C ARG A 1121 23.28 2.72 -45.90
N LEU A 1122 22.27 1.94 -45.55
CA LEU A 1122 22.39 0.71 -44.79
C LEU A 1122 22.56 -0.47 -45.77
N ARG A 1123 23.76 -1.06 -45.81
CA ARG A 1123 24.06 -2.27 -46.59
C ARG A 1123 24.02 -3.49 -45.67
N ILE A 1124 23.04 -4.36 -45.88
CA ILE A 1124 22.82 -5.56 -45.06
C ILE A 1124 23.43 -6.77 -45.77
N GLY A 1125 24.23 -7.54 -45.03
CA GLY A 1125 24.70 -8.86 -45.43
C GLY A 1125 24.26 -9.86 -44.36
N ALA A 1126 23.16 -10.56 -44.59
CA ALA A 1126 22.50 -11.39 -43.58
C ALA A 1126 22.45 -12.87 -44.01
N PRO A 1127 22.72 -13.82 -43.09
CA PRO A 1127 22.59 -15.25 -43.36
C PRO A 1127 21.12 -15.71 -43.33
N GLY A 1128 20.26 -15.14 -44.19
CA GLY A 1128 18.86 -15.55 -44.31
C GLY A 1128 17.92 -14.51 -44.92
N ARG A 1129 16.61 -14.70 -44.70
CA ARG A 1129 15.58 -13.68 -44.92
C ARG A 1129 15.45 -12.87 -43.63
N LEU A 1130 15.39 -11.55 -43.76
CA LEU A 1130 15.31 -10.60 -42.64
C LEU A 1130 14.12 -9.65 -42.84
N GLN A 1131 13.61 -9.07 -41.76
CA GLN A 1131 12.64 -7.98 -41.81
C GLN A 1131 13.11 -6.84 -40.91
N LEU A 1132 13.09 -5.62 -41.42
CA LEU A 1132 13.17 -4.39 -40.63
C LEU A 1132 11.80 -3.71 -40.64
N ALA A 1133 11.44 -3.10 -39.52
CA ALA A 1133 10.21 -2.32 -39.36
C ALA A 1133 10.48 -0.81 -39.34
N GLU A 1134 11.58 -0.39 -38.72
CA GLU A 1134 11.91 1.04 -38.56
C GLU A 1134 13.45 1.23 -38.48
N VAL A 1135 13.94 2.41 -38.90
CA VAL A 1135 15.35 2.83 -38.85
C VAL A 1135 15.43 4.34 -38.58
N GLU A 1136 15.84 4.74 -37.37
CA GLU A 1136 16.09 6.15 -37.02
C GLU A 1136 17.59 6.51 -37.18
N LEU A 1137 17.91 7.74 -37.60
CA LEU A 1137 19.25 8.35 -37.51
C LEU A 1137 19.25 9.42 -36.42
N LEU A 1138 19.57 9.04 -35.19
CA LEU A 1138 19.39 9.86 -34.00
C LEU A 1138 20.56 10.80 -33.71
N ALA A 1139 20.26 12.10 -33.64
CA ALA A 1139 21.17 13.17 -33.21
C ALA A 1139 20.69 13.79 -31.89
N PRO A 1140 21.59 14.13 -30.94
CA PRO A 1140 21.23 14.94 -29.78
C PRO A 1140 20.69 16.31 -30.20
N ALA A 1141 19.68 16.79 -29.47
CA ALA A 1141 19.10 18.11 -29.67
C ALA A 1141 20.16 19.20 -29.50
N ALA A 1142 20.26 20.11 -30.47
CA ALA A 1142 21.05 21.33 -30.30
C ALA A 1142 20.31 22.25 -29.31
N THR A 1143 20.87 22.40 -28.10
CA THR A 1143 20.38 23.33 -27.08
C THR A 1143 20.24 24.74 -27.67
N ARG A 1144 19.04 25.30 -27.60
CA ARG A 1144 18.72 26.68 -28.02
C ARG A 1144 18.62 27.61 -26.82
#